data_AF-A0A9D5ZRA3-F1
#
_entry.id   AF-A0A9D5ZRA3-F1
#
_cell.length_a   1.000
_cell.length_b   1.000
_cell.length_c   1.000
_cell.angle_alpha   90.00
_cell.angle_beta   90.00
_cell.angle_gamma   90.00
#
_symmetry.space_group_name_H-M   'P 1'
#
loop_
_entity.id
_entity.type
_entity.pdbx_description
1 polymer ?
#
loop_
_entity_poly.entity_id
_entity_poly.type
_entity_poly.pdbx_seq_one_letter_code
_entity_poly.pdbx_strand_id
1 'polypeptide(L)'
;MIILTLIVGCRSKIDVSEKRAKRAFESKGDIVVAIVDSSVTPTMFVEGVKLAIEDINSSGGVLGRKIKPLFYDDEGKFETGQKIAHKIAGKDDVIAVIGHRFSEVAVPVSITYEKNGILFISTGATDQDLIRDTAVFTVRNISSDEDFGRESAAFAKRKNFKKIAILFDSESSGKRIADLFHEQADRIGIKIVAEKAYSKYQDDFRYLISDLTKQAKFDAIFLGGMLPSAAIMIKQLRNLGVDVPIIGTERMDAPELLNIAGKAANDTIVTTVFDPRLSEKNTIYFTSTFKEKNGVEPDAWAAQGYDAISLLAFAIDKSGSTVPIALSSTLKLLKKWKSVSGSYSFNQNGSISGKNIFFKIIKNSNFAVLERELRQNINPFEVIKDITIRIPIEGAVETVDPTFVQDMISIDLSEQLFLGLTDFNPKNYEAYPELATKWIVSEDGKTYRFEMRKDVLWTDGTPVTAHDIVWAIQRNIKPETNCPSVSMLYVLKNAKAINKKEMTEISKLGVKADGDYAVEFILENPASYFPAMAGLWVYRPLPRKIIEKYQQDWTDPKNIVTNGSYRLASLEKEMLVILRKNELYYDANQVKIPEVRYYVIPDGSIGLSMYKNDQLDIMGGNYLTIPPSEISNLNANPALASELYQVPQFCTYAYGFNTKLPPMDNPLVRKAISAAIDRSLLCEVLYRGNQEPATTFTRPPIFGSVDPRDGIGIHFDLKLAKKWLAEAGFPDGKGFPEIKLLYNSSPKHEMVAKAIQTLLDYSLNIKVNIIPKEWSEYTEGMKQPNTNYHMFRFGWCNDYPDANNSLNELFNPKSSNNNIGWENKEFTDLMERAQKETIPEDRKKTYKRAEQILCEEVCAMMPLFFEVHNFLVKSRVKGWYNLALGGQHIRDWYFEE
;
A
#
# COMPACT_ATOMS: atom_id res chain seq x y z
N MET A 1 -47.77 13.29 40.62
CA MET A 1 -47.02 12.23 41.31
C MET A 1 -45.54 12.61 41.23
N ILE A 2 -45.09 13.64 41.98
CA ILE A 2 -44.63 13.60 43.38
C ILE A 2 -43.65 12.44 43.62
N ILE A 3 -42.37 12.82 43.74
CA ILE A 3 -41.36 12.58 44.81
C ILE A 3 -40.16 13.41 44.30
N LEU A 4 -39.66 14.55 44.83
CA LEU A 4 -39.54 15.15 46.18
C LEU A 4 -39.11 14.09 47.23
N THR A 5 -37.92 14.12 47.85
CA THR A 5 -37.12 15.28 48.27
C THR A 5 -35.76 14.85 48.89
N LEU A 6 -34.83 15.84 48.99
CA LEU A 6 -33.71 16.01 49.94
C LEU A 6 -32.50 15.06 49.77
N ILE A 7 -31.27 15.56 49.55
CA ILE A 7 -30.50 16.39 50.49
C ILE A 7 -29.87 17.62 49.81
N VAL A 8 -30.22 18.81 50.32
CA VAL A 8 -29.39 20.03 50.19
C VAL A 8 -28.37 19.99 51.32
N GLY A 9 -27.08 20.04 51.00
CA GLY A 9 -26.06 20.00 52.05
C GLY A 9 -24.59 20.02 51.61
N CYS A 10 -24.21 20.72 50.54
CA CYS A 10 -22.88 21.33 50.40
C CYS A 10 -22.85 22.28 49.20
N ARG A 11 -23.07 23.58 49.45
CA ARG A 11 -22.58 24.61 48.53
C ARG A 11 -21.06 24.66 48.64
N SER A 12 -20.38 24.56 47.49
CA SER A 12 -19.12 25.23 47.13
C SER A 12 -18.05 24.32 46.53
N LYS A 13 -18.06 24.22 45.20
CA LYS A 13 -16.92 24.48 44.31
C LYS A 13 -17.42 24.13 42.92
N ILE A 14 -17.73 25.14 42.10
CA ILE A 14 -17.68 24.95 40.65
C ILE A 14 -16.30 24.34 40.38
N ASP A 15 -16.25 23.22 39.67
CA ASP A 15 -14.99 22.55 39.35
C ASP A 15 -14.03 23.59 38.76
N VAL A 16 -12.80 23.66 39.27
CA VAL A 16 -11.82 24.67 38.83
C VAL A 16 -11.59 24.54 37.32
N SER A 17 -11.68 23.31 36.80
CA SER A 17 -11.69 22.99 35.37
C SER A 17 -12.85 23.65 34.62
N GLU A 18 -14.09 23.56 35.13
CA GLU A 18 -15.28 24.19 34.54
C GLU A 18 -15.18 25.72 34.53
N LYS A 19 -14.68 26.33 35.62
CA LYS A 19 -14.46 27.79 35.67
C LYS A 19 -13.47 28.24 34.60
N ARG A 20 -12.36 27.51 34.44
CA ARG A 20 -11.34 27.79 33.44
C ARG A 20 -11.87 27.60 32.04
N ALA A 21 -12.62 26.52 31.78
CA ALA A 21 -13.27 26.28 30.49
C ALA A 21 -14.24 27.42 30.12
N LYS A 22 -15.10 27.84 31.07
CA LYS A 22 -16.01 28.96 30.87
C LYS A 22 -15.26 30.27 30.56
N ARG A 23 -14.23 30.60 31.34
CA ARG A 23 -13.42 31.80 31.09
C ARG A 23 -12.69 31.74 29.75
N ALA A 24 -12.13 30.59 29.39
CA ALA A 24 -11.47 30.38 28.12
C ALA A 24 -12.43 30.53 26.93
N PHE A 25 -13.69 30.13 27.09
CA PHE A 25 -14.75 30.31 26.08
C PHE A 25 -15.20 31.77 25.95
N GLU A 26 -15.36 32.49 27.06
CA GLU A 26 -15.86 33.87 27.09
C GLU A 26 -14.78 34.93 26.77
N SER A 27 -13.50 34.61 26.99
CA SER A 27 -12.39 35.57 26.85
C SER A 27 -12.15 35.97 25.40
N LYS A 28 -12.05 37.29 25.18
CA LYS A 28 -11.70 37.90 23.89
C LYS A 28 -10.29 38.53 23.88
N GLY A 29 -9.60 38.55 25.02
CA GLY A 29 -8.25 39.13 25.14
C GLY A 29 -7.16 38.17 24.69
N ASP A 30 -5.89 38.52 24.90
CA ASP A 30 -4.76 37.64 24.54
C ASP A 30 -4.89 36.22 25.13
N ILE A 31 -4.34 35.25 24.41
CA ILE A 31 -4.28 33.84 24.80
C ILE A 31 -3.07 33.65 25.72
N VAL A 32 -3.30 33.50 27.03
CA VAL A 32 -2.23 33.42 28.02
C VAL A 32 -1.73 31.99 28.15
N VAL A 33 -0.42 31.80 27.97
CA VAL A 33 0.25 30.49 28.00
C VAL A 33 1.44 30.57 28.95
N ALA A 34 1.56 29.61 29.87
CA ALA A 34 2.74 29.50 30.72
C ALA A 34 3.82 28.68 30.03
N ILE A 35 5.04 29.22 29.99
CA ILE A 35 6.23 28.55 29.46
C ILE A 35 7.12 28.24 30.64
N VAL A 36 7.41 26.96 30.88
CA VAL A 36 8.24 26.53 32.01
C VAL A 36 9.40 25.71 31.49
N ASP A 37 10.61 26.23 31.67
CA ASP A 37 11.85 25.51 31.39
C ASP A 37 12.70 25.49 32.67
N SER A 38 13.88 24.88 32.60
CA SER A 38 14.86 24.86 33.67
C SER A 38 16.10 25.65 33.27
N SER A 39 16.70 26.38 34.20
CA SER A 39 18.06 26.94 34.03
C SER A 39 19.17 25.90 34.23
N VAL A 40 18.84 24.70 34.71
CA VAL A 40 19.80 23.59 34.84
C VAL A 40 20.09 23.04 33.44
N THR A 41 21.36 23.13 33.02
CA THR A 41 21.81 22.87 31.65
C THR A 41 21.14 23.80 30.64
N PRO A 42 21.75 24.96 30.33
CA PRO A 42 21.20 25.93 29.37
C PRO A 42 20.98 25.32 27.97
N THR A 43 19.82 25.60 27.38
CA THR A 43 19.43 25.21 26.01
C THR A 43 18.82 26.41 25.28
N MET A 44 18.54 26.28 23.98
CA MET A 44 17.88 27.33 23.18
C MET A 44 16.35 27.19 23.12
N PHE A 45 15.73 26.44 24.04
CA PHE A 45 14.29 26.20 24.08
C PHE A 45 13.45 27.48 24.11
N VAL A 46 13.81 28.42 24.97
CA VAL A 46 13.08 29.68 25.17
C VAL A 46 13.15 30.56 23.93
N GLU A 47 14.28 30.58 23.24
CA GLU A 47 14.49 31.29 21.98
C GLU A 47 13.58 30.72 20.88
N GLY A 48 13.45 29.39 20.80
CA GLY A 48 12.54 28.71 19.88
C GLY A 48 11.06 29.04 20.14
N VAL A 49 10.65 29.03 21.42
CA VAL A 49 9.31 29.46 21.85
C VAL A 49 9.03 30.91 21.45
N LYS A 50 9.98 31.82 21.71
CA LYS A 50 9.82 33.24 21.37
C LYS A 50 9.65 33.45 19.87
N LEU A 51 10.42 32.73 19.04
CA LEU A 51 10.32 32.81 17.59
C LEU A 51 8.95 32.34 17.10
N ALA A 52 8.45 31.18 17.55
CA ALA A 52 7.13 30.69 17.16
C ALA A 52 6.00 31.67 17.55
N ILE A 53 6.05 32.24 18.76
CA ILE A 53 5.06 33.22 19.21
C ILE A 53 5.09 34.49 18.35
N GLU A 54 6.27 34.94 17.95
CA GLU A 54 6.42 36.10 17.06
C GLU A 54 5.86 35.82 15.66
N ASP A 55 6.19 34.68 15.06
CA ASP A 55 5.67 34.26 13.75
C ASP A 55 4.13 34.21 13.75
N ILE A 56 3.54 33.62 14.79
CA ILE A 56 2.08 33.53 14.95
C ILE A 56 1.46 34.91 15.17
N ASN A 57 2.01 35.72 16.08
CA ASN A 57 1.43 37.01 16.45
C ASN A 57 1.57 38.05 15.33
N SER A 58 2.66 38.02 14.56
CA SER A 58 2.86 38.89 13.39
C SER A 58 1.92 38.53 12.25
N SER A 59 1.50 37.26 12.15
CA SER A 59 0.49 36.76 11.20
C SER A 59 -0.97 37.01 11.63
N GLY A 60 -1.20 37.83 12.67
CA GLY A 60 -2.54 38.17 13.18
C GLY A 60 -3.01 37.33 14.37
N GLY A 61 -2.17 36.44 14.89
CA GLY A 61 -2.50 35.56 16.01
C GLY A 61 -3.35 34.35 15.61
N VAL A 62 -4.03 33.73 16.57
CA VAL A 62 -4.94 32.59 16.35
C VAL A 62 -6.33 32.98 16.82
N LEU A 63 -7.35 32.73 15.99
CA LEU A 63 -8.71 33.26 16.19
C LEU A 63 -8.73 34.79 16.37
N GLY A 64 -7.81 35.50 15.69
CA GLY A 64 -7.64 36.95 15.81
C GLY A 64 -7.08 37.44 17.14
N ARG A 65 -6.51 36.55 17.97
CA ARG A 65 -5.99 36.84 19.31
C ARG A 65 -4.49 36.51 19.39
N LYS A 66 -3.71 37.37 20.05
CA LYS A 66 -2.28 37.14 20.23
C LYS A 66 -2.00 36.14 21.34
N ILE A 67 -0.95 35.34 21.19
CA ILE A 67 -0.39 34.49 22.24
C ILE A 67 0.49 35.35 23.16
N LYS A 68 0.20 35.33 24.46
CA LYS A 68 0.93 36.05 25.51
C LYS A 68 1.64 35.06 26.44
N PRO A 69 2.98 34.92 26.36
CA PRO A 69 3.71 33.99 27.21
C PRO A 69 3.93 34.53 28.63
N LEU A 70 3.93 33.63 29.61
CA LEU A 70 4.41 33.84 30.97
C LEU A 70 5.56 32.87 31.23
N PHE A 71 6.79 33.37 31.34
CA PHE A 71 7.98 32.53 31.54
C PHE A 71 8.22 32.23 33.02
N TYR A 72 8.59 30.99 33.32
CA TYR A 72 9.01 30.51 34.63
C TYR A 72 10.23 29.58 34.50
N ASP A 73 11.03 29.53 35.56
CA ASP A 73 12.18 28.64 35.69
C ASP A 73 11.95 27.70 36.88
N ASP A 74 11.86 26.39 36.62
CA ASP A 74 11.67 25.38 37.66
C ASP A 74 12.97 24.90 38.33
N GLU A 75 14.13 25.42 37.89
CA GLU A 75 15.47 25.07 38.37
C GLU A 75 15.75 23.55 38.34
N GLY A 76 14.99 22.76 37.59
CA GLY A 76 15.10 21.30 37.58
C GLY A 76 14.74 20.64 38.92
N LYS A 77 14.06 21.37 39.82
CA LYS A 77 13.73 20.93 41.18
C LYS A 77 12.22 20.74 41.32
N PHE A 78 11.82 19.57 41.82
CA PHE A 78 10.42 19.26 42.06
C PHE A 78 9.71 20.31 42.93
N GLU A 79 10.32 20.75 44.03
CA GLU A 79 9.71 21.73 44.94
C GLU A 79 9.42 23.08 44.25
N THR A 80 10.36 23.57 43.44
CA THR A 80 10.21 24.81 42.68
C THR A 80 9.16 24.65 41.59
N GLY A 81 9.23 23.56 40.82
CA GLY A 81 8.22 23.23 39.81
C GLY A 81 6.82 23.10 40.40
N GLN A 82 6.67 22.50 41.58
CA GLN A 82 5.39 22.39 42.26
C GLN A 82 4.86 23.76 42.69
N LYS A 83 5.69 24.66 43.22
CA LYS A 83 5.30 26.04 43.55
C LYS A 83 4.84 26.80 42.30
N ILE A 84 5.54 26.63 41.18
CA ILE A 84 5.18 27.23 39.89
C ILE A 84 3.85 26.68 39.39
N ALA A 85 3.64 25.35 39.44
CA ALA A 85 2.40 24.72 39.00
C ALA A 85 1.19 25.23 39.78
N HIS A 86 1.30 25.39 41.12
CA HIS A 86 0.24 25.98 41.93
C HIS A 86 0.00 27.45 41.61
N LYS A 87 1.08 28.23 41.37
CA LYS A 87 0.98 29.64 40.97
C LYS A 87 0.28 29.79 39.62
N ILE A 88 0.55 28.90 38.66
CA ILE A 88 -0.10 28.86 37.36
C ILE A 88 -1.56 28.42 37.50
N ALA A 89 -1.83 27.38 38.30
CA ALA A 89 -3.18 26.90 38.58
C ALA A 89 -4.08 28.00 39.18
N GLY A 90 -3.54 28.89 40.02
CA GLY A 90 -4.26 30.05 40.55
C GLY A 90 -4.56 31.17 39.55
N LYS A 91 -4.04 31.10 38.32
CA LYS A 91 -4.29 32.07 37.24
C LYS A 91 -5.30 31.51 36.25
N ASP A 92 -6.57 31.87 36.42
CA ASP A 92 -7.68 31.30 35.64
C ASP A 92 -7.64 31.64 34.12
N ASP A 93 -6.82 32.61 33.70
CA ASP A 93 -6.63 32.98 32.29
C ASP A 93 -5.59 32.13 31.54
N VAL A 94 -4.75 31.37 32.26
CA VAL A 94 -3.76 30.49 31.62
C VAL A 94 -4.45 29.24 31.08
N ILE A 95 -4.46 29.05 29.76
CA ILE A 95 -5.14 27.90 29.15
C ILE A 95 -4.21 26.70 28.94
N ALA A 96 -2.91 26.94 28.84
CA ALA A 96 -1.93 25.92 28.56
C ALA A 96 -0.60 26.17 29.28
N VAL A 97 0.08 25.08 29.61
CA VAL A 97 1.46 25.04 30.07
C VAL A 97 2.28 24.31 29.02
N ILE A 98 3.36 24.93 28.57
CA ILE A 98 4.35 24.33 27.70
C ILE A 98 5.61 24.09 28.53
N GLY A 99 6.03 22.83 28.63
CA GLY A 99 7.31 22.46 29.19
C GLY A 99 7.27 21.51 30.38
N HIS A 100 7.96 21.92 31.43
CA HIS A 100 8.79 21.06 32.30
C HIS A 100 9.62 20.06 31.48
N ARG A 101 10.92 20.34 31.42
CA ARG A 101 11.89 19.56 30.65
C ARG A 101 12.24 18.23 31.32
N PHE A 102 12.27 18.17 32.65
CA PHE A 102 12.68 16.99 33.41
C PHE A 102 11.48 16.18 33.93
N SER A 103 11.52 14.85 33.76
CA SER A 103 10.44 13.94 34.16
C SER A 103 10.14 14.01 35.66
N GLU A 104 11.16 14.17 36.49
CA GLU A 104 11.10 14.29 37.95
C GLU A 104 10.26 15.49 38.41
N VAL A 105 10.16 16.52 37.56
CA VAL A 105 9.32 17.69 37.78
C VAL A 105 7.97 17.52 37.07
N ALA A 106 7.99 17.16 35.78
CA ALA A 106 6.82 17.12 34.90
C ALA A 106 5.76 16.10 35.36
N VAL A 107 6.18 14.89 35.74
CA VAL A 107 5.27 13.80 36.13
C VAL A 107 4.44 14.19 37.36
N PRO A 108 4.99 14.67 38.48
CA PRO A 108 4.17 15.02 39.63
C PRO A 108 3.37 16.32 39.46
N VAL A 109 3.88 17.33 38.73
CA VAL A 109 3.13 18.59 38.51
C VAL A 109 2.01 18.45 37.49
N SER A 110 2.07 17.46 36.59
CA SER A 110 0.98 17.13 35.65
C SER A 110 -0.36 16.93 36.39
N ILE A 111 -0.34 16.34 37.59
CA ILE A 111 -1.53 16.16 38.45
C ILE A 111 -2.17 17.49 38.78
N THR A 112 -1.37 18.52 39.05
CA THR A 112 -1.86 19.86 39.37
C THR A 112 -2.52 20.48 38.14
N TYR A 113 -1.93 20.35 36.96
CA TYR A 113 -2.53 20.88 35.72
C TYR A 113 -3.81 20.14 35.35
N GLU A 114 -3.80 18.82 35.46
CA GLU A 114 -4.95 17.93 35.21
C GLU A 114 -6.14 18.30 36.11
N LYS A 115 -5.92 18.43 37.43
CA LYS A 115 -6.95 18.82 38.40
C LYS A 115 -7.53 20.22 38.17
N ASN A 116 -6.78 21.11 37.50
CA ASN A 116 -7.19 22.49 37.27
C ASN A 116 -7.63 22.74 35.81
N GLY A 117 -7.76 21.69 35.00
CA GLY A 117 -8.23 21.76 33.61
C GLY A 117 -7.30 22.54 32.68
N ILE A 118 -5.98 22.47 32.90
CA ILE A 118 -4.97 23.19 32.09
C ILE A 118 -4.34 22.21 31.10
N LEU A 119 -4.34 22.55 29.80
CA LEU A 119 -3.62 21.75 28.80
C LEU A 119 -2.14 21.78 29.11
N PHE A 120 -1.53 20.61 29.31
CA PHE A 120 -0.10 20.49 29.54
C PHE A 120 0.56 19.80 28.35
N ILE A 121 1.39 20.53 27.60
CA ILE A 121 2.25 19.97 26.54
C ILE A 121 3.67 19.85 27.11
N SER A 122 4.06 18.63 27.49
CA SER A 122 5.41 18.38 27.95
C SER A 122 6.39 18.29 26.79
N THR A 123 7.54 18.97 26.94
CA THR A 123 8.52 19.14 25.86
C THR A 123 9.80 18.34 26.05
N GLY A 124 10.06 17.80 27.24
CA GLY A 124 11.28 17.04 27.54
C GLY A 124 11.09 15.79 28.41
N ALA A 125 9.95 15.63 29.08
CA ALA A 125 9.73 14.48 29.93
C ALA A 125 9.35 13.23 29.12
N THR A 126 10.26 12.25 29.11
CA THR A 126 10.19 11.03 28.31
C THR A 126 9.63 9.82 29.09
N ASP A 127 9.50 9.95 30.42
CA ASP A 127 9.01 8.88 31.29
C ASP A 127 7.57 8.50 30.89
N GLN A 128 7.28 7.20 30.84
CA GLN A 128 5.96 6.68 30.51
C GLN A 128 4.90 7.10 31.54
N ASP A 129 5.28 7.29 32.81
CA ASP A 129 4.37 7.64 33.90
C ASP A 129 3.79 9.07 33.79
N LEU A 130 4.33 9.89 32.87
CA LEU A 130 3.78 11.20 32.55
C LEU A 130 2.36 11.09 31.98
N ILE A 131 2.16 10.17 31.04
CA ILE A 131 0.88 9.99 30.33
C ILE A 131 0.16 8.80 30.93
N ARG A 132 -0.66 9.07 31.95
CA ARG A 132 -1.48 8.05 32.62
C ARG A 132 -2.71 7.73 31.77
N ASP A 133 -3.28 6.54 31.94
CA ASP A 133 -4.51 6.13 31.25
C ASP A 133 -5.69 7.09 31.48
N THR A 134 -5.68 7.83 32.60
CA THR A 134 -6.69 8.82 32.97
C THR A 134 -6.34 10.26 32.57
N ALA A 135 -5.19 10.49 31.94
CA ALA A 135 -4.75 11.83 31.56
C ALA A 135 -5.67 12.40 30.47
N VAL A 136 -6.42 13.45 30.79
CA VAL A 136 -7.32 14.15 29.89
C VAL A 136 -6.61 15.34 29.25
N PHE A 137 -5.91 16.16 30.04
CA PHE A 137 -5.30 17.43 29.61
C PHE A 137 -3.79 17.36 29.34
N THR A 138 -3.15 16.23 29.63
CA THR A 138 -1.71 16.08 29.44
C THR A 138 -1.36 15.39 28.13
N VAL A 139 -0.43 15.98 27.37
CA VAL A 139 0.19 15.41 26.17
C VAL A 139 1.70 15.65 26.18
N ARG A 140 2.49 14.90 25.42
CA ARG A 140 3.93 15.15 25.24
C ARG A 140 4.26 15.28 23.76
N ASN A 141 5.08 16.25 23.38
CA ASN A 141 5.54 16.41 22.00
C ASN A 141 6.97 15.87 21.79
N ILE A 142 7.52 15.15 22.77
CA ILE A 142 8.79 14.41 22.68
C ILE A 142 8.55 12.90 22.74
N SER A 143 9.44 12.11 22.12
CA SER A 143 9.35 10.64 22.09
C SER A 143 9.53 10.04 23.48
N SER A 144 9.03 8.83 23.68
CA SER A 144 9.13 8.15 24.97
C SER A 144 10.51 7.55 25.23
N ASP A 145 10.82 7.23 26.49
CA ASP A 145 12.04 6.46 26.82
C ASP A 145 12.07 5.11 26.08
N GLU A 146 10.92 4.48 25.85
CA GLU A 146 10.83 3.23 25.09
C GLU A 146 11.26 3.42 23.63
N ASP A 147 10.83 4.52 23.00
CA ASP A 147 11.23 4.84 21.63
C ASP A 147 12.73 5.15 21.55
N PHE A 148 13.26 5.94 22.49
CA PHE A 148 14.69 6.24 22.54
C PHE A 148 15.55 5.02 22.82
N GLY A 149 15.14 4.15 23.75
CA GLY A 149 15.85 2.91 24.07
C GLY A 149 15.86 1.94 22.88
N ARG A 150 14.71 1.75 22.23
CA ARG A 150 14.57 0.91 21.03
C ARG A 150 15.42 1.42 19.87
N GLU A 151 15.36 2.71 19.56
CA GLU A 151 16.14 3.27 18.45
C GLU A 151 17.64 3.28 18.74
N SER A 152 18.05 3.49 19.99
CA SER A 152 19.46 3.40 20.41
C SER A 152 20.01 1.98 20.23
N ALA A 153 19.26 0.95 20.63
CA ALA A 153 19.63 -0.45 20.43
C ALA A 153 19.68 -0.80 18.92
N ALA A 154 18.66 -0.37 18.15
CA ALA A 154 18.63 -0.57 16.71
C ALA A 154 19.80 0.12 16.01
N PHE A 155 20.20 1.31 16.46
CA PHE A 155 21.40 2.00 15.99
C PHE A 155 22.66 1.20 16.29
N ALA A 156 22.83 0.71 17.52
CA ALA A 156 23.96 -0.12 17.90
C ALA A 156 24.08 -1.37 17.02
N LYS A 157 22.94 -2.01 16.71
CA LYS A 157 22.89 -3.16 15.78
C LYS A 157 23.33 -2.77 14.37
N ARG A 158 22.86 -1.64 13.84
CA ARG A 158 23.25 -1.12 12.51
C ARG A 158 24.75 -0.81 12.45
N LYS A 159 25.35 -0.36 13.55
CA LYS A 159 26.81 -0.16 13.67
C LYS A 159 27.59 -1.45 13.95
N ASN A 160 26.91 -2.60 13.97
CA ASN A 160 27.50 -3.92 14.20
C ASN A 160 28.23 -4.05 15.55
N PHE A 161 27.78 -3.31 16.56
CA PHE A 161 28.22 -3.52 17.94
C PHE A 161 27.60 -4.81 18.48
N LYS A 162 28.42 -5.64 19.11
CA LYS A 162 28.04 -6.98 19.57
C LYS A 162 28.12 -7.12 21.09
N LYS A 163 28.97 -6.35 21.75
CA LYS A 163 29.23 -6.44 23.20
C LYS A 163 29.21 -5.07 23.83
N ILE A 164 28.12 -4.71 24.49
CA ILE A 164 27.93 -3.36 25.03
C ILE A 164 28.03 -3.36 26.55
N ALA A 165 28.70 -2.36 27.10
CA ALA A 165 28.65 -2.03 28.52
C ALA A 165 27.63 -0.92 28.76
N ILE A 166 26.85 -1.03 29.83
CA ILE A 166 25.86 -0.03 30.22
C ILE A 166 26.36 0.73 31.45
N LEU A 167 26.39 2.06 31.35
CA LEU A 167 26.61 2.98 32.45
C LEU A 167 25.38 3.84 32.62
N PHE A 168 24.84 3.95 33.83
CA PHE A 168 23.62 4.72 34.04
C PHE A 168 23.60 5.45 35.37
N ASP A 169 22.92 6.60 35.39
CA ASP A 169 22.63 7.32 36.63
C ASP A 169 21.60 6.54 37.45
N SER A 170 21.90 6.34 38.73
CA SER A 170 21.08 5.61 39.70
C SER A 170 19.72 6.23 40.00
N GLU A 171 19.51 7.50 39.62
CA GLU A 171 18.18 8.13 39.64
C GLU A 171 17.22 7.43 38.66
N SER A 172 15.92 7.50 38.94
CA SER A 172 14.90 6.66 38.27
C SER A 172 14.89 6.78 36.74
N SER A 173 15.15 7.96 36.18
CA SER A 173 15.10 8.21 34.73
C SER A 173 16.30 7.63 33.98
N GLY A 174 17.52 7.78 34.51
CA GLY A 174 18.75 7.21 33.95
C GLY A 174 18.74 5.69 33.98
N LYS A 175 18.27 5.11 35.09
CA LYS A 175 18.05 3.67 35.20
C LYS A 175 17.02 3.14 34.20
N ARG A 176 15.87 3.82 34.08
CA ARG A 176 14.77 3.35 33.20
C ARG A 176 15.21 3.23 31.74
N ILE A 177 15.86 4.26 31.19
CA ILE A 177 16.31 4.23 29.79
C ILE A 177 17.39 3.16 29.56
N ALA A 178 18.23 2.89 30.57
CA ALA A 178 19.21 1.82 30.53
C ALA A 178 18.57 0.43 30.53
N ASP A 179 17.58 0.20 31.39
CA ASP A 179 16.81 -1.05 31.42
C ASP A 179 16.11 -1.31 30.06
N LEU A 180 15.49 -0.26 29.48
CA LEU A 180 14.84 -0.34 28.16
C LEU A 180 15.83 -0.61 27.04
N PHE A 181 17.00 0.04 27.05
CA PHE A 181 18.06 -0.25 26.08
C PHE A 181 18.54 -1.70 26.21
N HIS A 182 18.76 -2.19 27.43
CA HIS A 182 19.18 -3.57 27.72
C HIS A 182 18.17 -4.55 27.12
N GLU A 183 16.89 -4.39 27.42
CA GLU A 183 15.83 -5.25 26.91
C GLU A 183 15.80 -5.30 25.37
N GLN A 184 15.92 -4.14 24.71
CA GLN A 184 15.90 -4.06 23.25
C GLN A 184 17.18 -4.62 22.62
N ALA A 185 18.33 -4.42 23.27
CA ALA A 185 19.61 -4.97 22.84
C ALA A 185 19.60 -6.51 22.86
N ASP A 186 19.06 -7.11 23.92
CA ASP A 186 18.93 -8.57 24.04
C ASP A 186 18.03 -9.13 22.94
N ARG A 187 16.87 -8.51 22.69
CA ARG A 187 15.91 -8.92 21.64
C ARG A 187 16.53 -8.97 20.24
N ILE A 188 17.47 -8.06 19.95
CA ILE A 188 18.12 -7.97 18.62
C ILE A 188 19.52 -8.62 18.60
N GLY A 189 19.86 -9.39 19.63
CA GLY A 189 21.08 -10.20 19.70
C GLY A 189 22.37 -9.40 19.90
N ILE A 190 22.31 -8.29 20.64
CA ILE A 190 23.48 -7.59 21.19
C ILE A 190 23.69 -8.11 22.61
N LYS A 191 24.91 -8.48 22.98
CA LYS A 191 25.21 -8.97 24.32
C LYS A 191 25.57 -7.82 25.26
N ILE A 192 24.81 -7.62 26.33
CA ILE A 192 25.21 -6.73 27.43
C ILE A 192 26.23 -7.47 28.31
N VAL A 193 27.44 -6.91 28.45
CA VAL A 193 28.57 -7.60 29.12
C VAL A 193 28.91 -7.05 30.50
N ALA A 194 28.49 -5.83 30.80
CA ALA A 194 28.62 -5.21 32.11
C ALA A 194 27.59 -4.09 32.24
N GLU A 195 27.12 -3.87 33.46
CA GLU A 195 26.16 -2.82 33.78
C GLU A 195 26.52 -2.21 35.14
N LYS A 196 26.68 -0.88 35.21
CA LYS A 196 27.08 -0.15 36.43
C LYS A 196 26.27 1.13 36.62
N ALA A 197 25.77 1.31 37.84
CA ALA A 197 25.12 2.54 38.28
C ALA A 197 26.14 3.53 38.85
N TYR A 198 25.90 4.82 38.65
CA TYR A 198 26.62 5.91 39.32
C TYR A 198 25.65 6.98 39.84
N SER A 199 26.09 7.82 40.78
CA SER A 199 25.26 8.94 41.24
C SER A 199 25.50 10.19 40.39
N LYS A 200 24.46 10.94 40.03
CA LYS A 200 24.64 12.26 39.39
C LYS A 200 25.43 13.29 40.21
N TYR A 201 25.54 13.12 41.53
CA TYR A 201 26.33 13.99 42.40
C TYR A 201 27.80 13.58 42.49
N GLN A 202 28.16 12.45 41.90
CA GLN A 202 29.53 11.97 41.84
C GLN A 202 30.30 12.69 40.74
N ASP A 203 31.54 13.05 41.02
CA ASP A 203 32.46 13.72 40.10
C ASP A 203 33.78 12.95 39.87
N ASP A 204 34.02 11.88 40.62
CA ASP A 204 35.13 10.93 40.42
C ASP A 204 34.63 9.51 40.14
N PHE A 205 34.80 9.04 38.90
CA PHE A 205 34.35 7.75 38.40
C PHE A 205 35.49 6.77 38.16
N ARG A 206 36.74 7.11 38.53
CA ARG A 206 37.93 6.30 38.18
C ARG A 206 37.85 4.86 38.66
N TYR A 207 37.36 4.64 39.88
CA TYR A 207 37.16 3.30 40.43
C TYR A 207 36.12 2.50 39.62
N LEU A 208 34.98 3.12 39.31
CA LEU A 208 33.90 2.50 38.56
C LEU A 208 34.33 2.13 37.14
N ILE A 209 35.08 3.01 36.47
CA ILE A 209 35.65 2.75 35.14
C ILE A 209 36.68 1.62 35.20
N SER A 210 37.55 1.59 36.21
CA SER A 210 38.53 0.52 36.40
C SER A 210 37.85 -0.83 36.67
N ASP A 211 36.74 -0.84 37.39
CA ASP A 211 35.96 -2.06 37.66
C ASP A 211 35.25 -2.55 36.38
N LEU A 212 34.61 -1.63 35.63
CA LEU A 212 33.94 -1.93 34.36
C LEU A 212 34.89 -2.58 33.35
N THR A 213 36.09 -2.01 33.18
CA THR A 213 37.10 -2.48 32.22
C THR A 213 37.78 -3.80 32.63
N LYS A 214 37.80 -4.12 33.92
CA LYS A 214 38.26 -5.44 34.43
C LYS A 214 37.21 -6.53 34.22
N GLN A 215 35.92 -6.19 34.32
CA GLN A 215 34.83 -7.16 34.26
C GLN A 215 34.64 -7.76 32.86
N ALA A 216 34.73 -6.94 31.80
CA ALA A 216 34.48 -7.41 30.44
C ALA A 216 35.15 -6.56 29.36
N LYS A 217 35.37 -7.18 28.19
CA LYS A 217 35.66 -6.46 26.94
C LYS A 217 34.36 -6.13 26.21
N PHE A 218 34.22 -4.89 25.79
CA PHE A 218 33.07 -4.35 25.05
C PHE A 218 33.54 -3.54 23.84
N ASP A 219 32.69 -3.42 22.82
CA ASP A 219 32.94 -2.66 21.59
C ASP A 219 32.20 -1.31 21.54
N ALA A 220 31.28 -1.06 22.47
CA ALA A 220 30.65 0.25 22.71
C ALA A 220 30.15 0.38 24.17
N ILE A 221 29.87 1.60 24.58
CA ILE A 221 29.20 1.91 25.86
C ILE A 221 27.84 2.55 25.56
N PHE A 222 26.77 2.10 26.22
CA PHE A 222 25.55 2.89 26.36
C PHE A 222 25.61 3.68 27.67
N LEU A 223 25.40 5.00 27.61
CA LEU A 223 25.48 5.91 28.75
C LEU A 223 24.11 6.56 29.01
N GLY A 224 23.33 5.99 29.93
CA GLY A 224 22.04 6.50 30.38
C GLY A 224 22.19 7.51 31.52
N GLY A 225 22.54 8.77 31.22
CA GLY A 225 22.74 9.79 32.24
C GLY A 225 22.40 11.20 31.77
N MET A 226 22.64 12.18 32.66
CA MET A 226 22.36 13.60 32.41
C MET A 226 23.62 14.47 32.57
N LEU A 227 23.58 15.68 32.02
CA LEU A 227 24.60 16.69 32.27
C LEU A 227 24.42 17.31 33.67
N PRO A 228 25.51 17.66 34.38
CA PRO A 228 26.92 17.65 33.93
C PRO A 228 27.64 16.30 34.11
N SER A 229 27.12 15.38 34.93
CA SER A 229 27.82 14.16 35.36
C SER A 229 28.21 13.22 34.21
N ALA A 230 27.33 13.07 33.21
CA ALA A 230 27.62 12.26 32.02
C ALA A 230 28.83 12.78 31.22
N ALA A 231 29.01 14.10 31.12
CA ALA A 231 30.16 14.69 30.44
C ALA A 231 31.46 14.46 31.21
N ILE A 232 31.41 14.52 32.55
CA ILE A 232 32.53 14.19 33.42
C ILE A 232 32.90 12.70 33.27
N MET A 233 31.90 11.81 33.22
CA MET A 233 32.09 10.37 32.96
C MET A 233 32.79 10.14 31.62
N ILE A 234 32.31 10.75 30.53
CA ILE A 234 32.92 10.64 29.19
C ILE A 234 34.39 11.09 29.24
N LYS A 235 34.67 12.23 29.89
CA LYS A 235 36.03 12.75 30.04
C LYS A 235 36.95 11.78 30.77
N GLN A 236 36.47 11.17 31.87
CA GLN A 236 37.27 10.23 32.65
C GLN A 236 37.44 8.87 31.95
N LEU A 237 36.44 8.41 31.19
CA LEU A 237 36.55 7.21 30.34
C LEU A 237 37.71 7.36 29.35
N ARG A 238 37.76 8.47 28.61
CA ARG A 238 38.85 8.76 27.67
C ARG A 238 40.20 8.91 28.36
N ASN A 239 40.26 9.61 29.50
CA ASN A 239 41.52 9.78 30.25
C ASN A 239 42.09 8.45 30.78
N LEU A 240 41.25 7.42 30.96
CA LEU A 240 41.66 6.08 31.37
C LEU A 240 41.85 5.11 30.19
N GLY A 241 41.87 5.62 28.95
CA GLY A 241 42.15 4.82 27.75
C GLY A 241 40.98 3.99 27.23
N VAL A 242 39.74 4.35 27.58
CA VAL A 242 38.54 3.70 27.03
C VAL A 242 38.11 4.45 25.77
N ASP A 243 38.56 3.98 24.60
CA ASP A 243 38.37 4.65 23.31
C ASP A 243 37.23 4.09 22.44
N VAL A 244 36.34 3.27 23.02
CA VAL A 244 35.16 2.76 22.29
C VAL A 244 34.10 3.85 22.08
N PRO A 245 33.25 3.74 21.04
CA PRO A 245 32.11 4.64 20.85
C PRO A 245 31.17 4.64 22.06
N ILE A 246 30.63 5.82 22.40
CA ILE A 246 29.66 6.00 23.49
C ILE A 246 28.32 6.40 22.88
N ILE A 247 27.26 5.65 23.16
CA ILE A 247 25.88 5.97 22.79
C ILE A 247 25.21 6.60 24.03
N GLY A 248 25.10 7.92 24.02
CA GLY A 248 24.38 8.72 25.02
C GLY A 248 22.95 9.01 24.61
N THR A 249 22.21 9.62 25.53
CA THR A 249 20.80 9.98 25.38
C THR A 249 20.61 11.40 24.84
N GLU A 250 19.37 11.75 24.52
CA GLU A 250 18.95 13.07 24.05
C GLU A 250 19.22 14.18 25.07
N ARG A 251 19.33 13.82 26.35
CA ARG A 251 19.70 14.74 27.45
C ARG A 251 21.11 15.30 27.30
N MET A 252 21.93 14.69 26.45
CA MET A 252 23.31 15.10 26.17
C MET A 252 23.43 15.91 24.87
N ASP A 253 22.35 16.09 24.10
CA ASP A 253 22.30 16.97 22.93
C ASP A 253 22.19 18.44 23.36
N ALA A 254 23.24 18.91 24.03
CA ALA A 254 23.36 20.28 24.52
C ALA A 254 24.82 20.76 24.42
N PRO A 255 25.05 22.07 24.20
CA PRO A 255 26.40 22.64 24.13
C PRO A 255 27.25 22.36 25.38
N GLU A 256 26.61 22.23 26.54
CA GLU A 256 27.29 21.96 27.81
C GLU A 256 28.12 20.66 27.82
N LEU A 257 27.73 19.63 27.04
CA LEU A 257 28.53 18.42 26.88
C LEU A 257 29.94 18.75 26.36
N LEU A 258 30.02 19.59 25.33
CA LEU A 258 31.29 20.00 24.73
C LEU A 258 32.08 20.93 25.68
N ASN A 259 31.40 21.79 26.44
CA ASN A 259 32.04 22.67 27.41
C ASN A 259 32.77 21.89 28.52
N ILE A 260 32.19 20.77 28.97
CA ILE A 260 32.74 19.98 30.08
C ILE A 260 33.76 18.93 29.59
N ALA A 261 33.38 18.13 28.59
CA ALA A 261 34.19 17.02 28.11
C ALA A 261 35.25 17.46 27.06
N GLY A 262 35.04 18.57 26.37
CA GLY A 262 35.96 19.08 25.36
C GLY A 262 36.24 18.04 24.27
N LYS A 263 37.51 17.83 23.95
CA LYS A 263 37.94 16.82 22.96
C LYS A 263 37.60 15.38 23.36
N ALA A 264 37.42 15.10 24.65
CA ALA A 264 37.07 13.75 25.12
C ALA A 264 35.65 13.32 24.67
N ALA A 265 34.80 14.28 24.28
CA ALA A 265 33.48 13.98 23.72
C ALA A 265 33.53 13.39 22.30
N ASN A 266 34.69 13.36 21.63
CA ASN A 266 34.79 12.75 20.30
C ASN A 266 34.37 11.26 20.33
N ASP A 267 33.66 10.86 19.28
CA ASP A 267 33.04 9.53 19.12
C ASP A 267 31.96 9.22 20.18
N THR A 268 31.43 10.24 20.84
CA THR A 268 30.13 10.17 21.52
C THR A 268 29.02 10.43 20.51
N ILE A 269 28.09 9.48 20.43
CA ILE A 269 26.83 9.56 19.69
C ILE A 269 25.73 9.93 20.68
N VAL A 270 24.86 10.87 20.35
CA VAL A 270 23.65 11.18 21.13
C VAL A 270 22.42 11.02 20.23
N THR A 271 21.32 10.55 20.81
CA THR A 271 20.00 10.63 20.15
C THR A 271 19.55 12.09 20.08
N THR A 272 18.77 12.43 19.05
CA THR A 272 18.19 13.77 18.91
C THR A 272 16.86 13.69 18.17
N VAL A 273 16.00 14.68 18.37
CA VAL A 273 14.69 14.79 17.70
C VAL A 273 14.70 15.79 16.54
N PHE A 274 15.85 16.38 16.23
CA PHE A 274 15.97 17.44 15.23
C PHE A 274 17.22 17.29 14.36
N ASP A 275 17.03 17.33 13.03
CA ASP A 275 18.09 17.50 12.04
C ASP A 275 17.86 18.83 11.30
N PRO A 276 18.75 19.84 11.46
CA PRO A 276 18.59 21.14 10.81
C PRO A 276 18.79 21.09 9.28
N ARG A 277 19.23 19.95 8.71
CA ARG A 277 19.46 19.76 7.27
C ARG A 277 18.25 19.18 6.54
N LEU A 278 17.15 18.93 7.26
CA LEU A 278 15.88 18.51 6.69
C LEU A 278 15.46 19.48 5.56
N SER A 279 15.12 18.93 4.39
CA SER A 279 14.77 19.70 3.19
C SER A 279 13.35 20.29 3.23
N GLU A 280 12.61 20.03 4.31
CA GLU A 280 11.27 20.53 4.55
C GLU A 280 11.27 22.06 4.67
N LYS A 281 10.34 22.71 3.96
CA LYS A 281 10.19 24.17 3.92
C LYS A 281 10.15 24.82 5.31
N ASN A 282 9.43 24.22 6.26
CA ASN A 282 9.31 24.74 7.63
C ASN A 282 10.64 24.66 8.38
N THR A 283 11.42 23.59 8.17
CA THR A 283 12.72 23.42 8.80
C THR A 283 13.73 24.40 8.22
N ILE A 284 13.77 24.58 6.90
CA ILE A 284 14.64 25.57 6.23
C ILE A 284 14.32 26.98 6.71
N TYR A 285 13.05 27.36 6.78
CA TYR A 285 12.63 28.66 7.31
C TYR A 285 13.07 28.83 8.77
N PHE A 286 12.76 27.85 9.62
CA PHE A 286 13.11 27.92 11.03
C PHE A 286 14.62 28.04 11.25
N THR A 287 15.43 27.21 10.61
CA THR A 287 16.90 27.24 10.80
C THR A 287 17.50 28.55 10.32
N SER A 288 17.09 29.04 9.15
CA SER A 288 17.58 30.32 8.61
C SER A 288 17.17 31.52 9.48
N THR A 289 15.88 31.66 9.79
CA THR A 289 15.36 32.76 10.61
C THR A 289 15.92 32.72 12.04
N PHE A 290 16.02 31.52 12.63
CA PHE A 290 16.60 31.37 13.96
C PHE A 290 18.07 31.80 13.98
N LYS A 291 18.85 31.37 12.98
CA LYS A 291 20.27 31.74 12.86
C LYS A 291 20.45 33.23 12.62
N GLU A 292 19.65 33.83 11.74
CA GLU A 292 19.68 35.28 11.49
C GLU A 292 19.43 36.07 12.77
N LYS A 293 18.46 35.63 13.58
CA LYS A 293 18.05 36.34 14.79
C LYS A 293 19.00 36.14 15.98
N ASN A 294 19.56 34.95 16.13
CA ASN A 294 20.33 34.58 17.32
C ASN A 294 21.85 34.47 17.07
N GLY A 295 22.29 34.54 15.81
CA GLY A 295 23.71 34.44 15.40
C GLY A 295 24.28 33.01 15.47
N VAL A 296 23.46 32.02 15.84
CA VAL A 296 23.86 30.62 16.04
C VAL A 296 22.77 29.68 15.50
N GLU A 297 23.16 28.49 15.05
CA GLU A 297 22.20 27.46 14.61
C GLU A 297 21.31 27.00 15.78
N PRO A 298 20.02 26.69 15.53
CA PRO A 298 19.14 26.16 16.58
C PRO A 298 19.58 24.78 17.05
N ASP A 299 19.52 24.55 18.37
CA ASP A 299 19.61 23.21 18.93
C ASP A 299 18.27 22.45 18.83
N ALA A 300 18.26 21.18 19.25
CA ALA A 300 17.04 20.37 19.23
C ALA A 300 15.94 20.92 20.15
N TRP A 301 16.31 21.63 21.22
CA TRP A 301 15.39 22.20 22.19
C TRP A 301 14.71 23.45 21.66
N ALA A 302 15.40 24.28 20.87
CA ALA A 302 14.81 25.39 20.13
C ALA A 302 13.71 24.87 19.18
N ALA A 303 14.01 23.83 18.40
CA ALA A 303 13.03 23.21 17.50
C ALA A 303 11.84 22.63 18.28
N GLN A 304 12.10 21.99 19.43
CA GLN A 304 11.09 21.42 20.30
C GLN A 304 10.15 22.48 20.91
N GLY A 305 10.71 23.62 21.31
CA GLY A 305 9.96 24.78 21.83
C GLY A 305 9.11 25.46 20.75
N TYR A 306 9.68 25.63 19.56
CA TYR A 306 8.97 26.18 18.40
C TYR A 306 7.75 25.29 18.04
N ASP A 307 7.96 23.98 17.98
CA ASP A 307 6.92 23.01 17.66
C ASP A 307 5.82 22.95 18.71
N ALA A 308 6.15 23.07 20.00
CA ALA A 308 5.16 23.02 21.07
C ALA A 308 4.16 24.17 20.99
N ILE A 309 4.65 25.38 20.69
CA ILE A 309 3.79 26.55 20.46
C ILE A 309 2.97 26.38 19.18
N SER A 310 3.60 25.89 18.12
CA SER A 310 2.95 25.66 16.84
C SER A 310 1.83 24.60 16.93
N LEU A 311 2.03 23.55 17.74
CA LEU A 311 1.00 22.55 18.08
C LEU A 311 -0.17 23.17 18.84
N LEU A 312 0.10 24.03 19.83
CA LEU A 312 -0.94 24.73 20.56
C LEU A 312 -1.76 25.63 19.63
N ALA A 313 -1.09 26.41 18.77
CA ALA A 313 -1.74 27.26 17.80
C ALA A 313 -2.60 26.47 16.81
N PHE A 314 -2.08 25.35 16.30
CA PHE A 314 -2.85 24.43 15.46
C PHE A 314 -4.09 23.90 16.18
N ALA A 315 -3.97 23.47 17.45
CA ALA A 315 -5.09 22.94 18.20
C ALA A 315 -6.19 23.99 18.42
N ILE A 316 -5.81 25.26 18.64
CA ILE A 316 -6.73 26.37 18.80
C ILE A 316 -7.46 26.66 17.49
N ASP A 317 -6.71 26.78 16.39
CA ASP A 317 -7.26 27.03 15.06
C ASP A 317 -8.22 25.91 14.64
N LYS A 318 -7.78 24.65 14.75
CA LYS A 318 -8.53 23.48 14.31
C LYS A 318 -9.80 23.23 15.13
N SER A 319 -9.76 23.50 16.44
CA SER A 319 -10.92 23.36 17.31
C SER A 319 -11.85 24.57 17.29
N GLY A 320 -11.39 25.71 16.75
CA GLY A 320 -12.10 26.98 16.85
C GLY A 320 -12.28 27.47 18.29
N SER A 321 -11.44 27.00 19.23
CA SER A 321 -11.65 27.17 20.66
C SER A 321 -10.33 27.35 21.41
N THR A 322 -10.35 28.10 22.52
CA THR A 322 -9.25 28.17 23.49
C THR A 322 -9.51 27.33 24.74
N VAL A 323 -10.59 26.54 24.75
CA VAL A 323 -10.98 25.71 25.89
C VAL A 323 -10.04 24.48 25.98
N PRO A 324 -9.33 24.26 27.11
CA PRO A 324 -8.28 23.24 27.22
C PRO A 324 -8.68 21.81 26.84
N ILE A 325 -9.92 21.39 27.12
CA ILE A 325 -10.39 20.04 26.76
C ILE A 325 -10.54 19.88 25.24
N ALA A 326 -10.99 20.93 24.55
CA ALA A 326 -11.10 20.92 23.10
C ALA A 326 -9.71 20.85 22.44
N LEU A 327 -8.75 21.57 23.01
CA LEU A 327 -7.36 21.56 22.54
C LEU A 327 -6.72 20.19 22.73
N SER A 328 -6.83 19.61 23.93
CA SER A 328 -6.26 18.29 24.23
C SER A 328 -6.87 17.19 23.34
N SER A 329 -8.20 17.16 23.20
CA SER A 329 -8.88 16.21 22.32
C SER A 329 -8.45 16.37 20.85
N THR A 330 -8.27 17.62 20.40
CA THR A 330 -7.79 17.90 19.04
C THR A 330 -6.37 17.38 18.83
N LEU A 331 -5.48 17.61 19.80
CA LEU A 331 -4.11 17.10 19.75
C LEU A 331 -4.07 15.57 19.76
N LYS A 332 -4.87 14.90 20.58
CA LYS A 332 -4.92 13.42 20.68
C LYS A 332 -5.46 12.74 19.42
N LEU A 333 -6.21 13.47 18.59
CA LEU A 333 -6.69 13.02 17.28
C LEU A 333 -5.75 13.43 16.12
N LEU A 334 -4.70 14.20 16.40
CA LEU A 334 -3.76 14.70 15.41
C LEU A 334 -2.96 13.57 14.76
N LYS A 335 -2.98 13.50 13.43
CA LYS A 335 -2.15 12.59 12.64
C LYS A 335 -1.37 13.36 11.57
N LYS A 336 -0.08 13.07 11.45
CA LYS A 336 0.83 13.52 10.38
C LYS A 336 0.92 15.04 10.20
N TRP A 337 0.83 15.80 11.30
CA TRP A 337 1.00 17.25 11.26
C TRP A 337 2.50 17.60 11.17
N LYS A 338 2.89 18.38 10.17
CA LYS A 338 4.29 18.71 9.88
C LYS A 338 4.70 20.03 10.52
N SER A 339 5.88 20.05 11.14
CA SER A 339 6.51 21.24 11.73
C SER A 339 8.03 21.18 11.61
N VAL A 340 8.79 21.98 12.37
CA VAL A 340 10.22 22.21 12.14
C VAL A 340 11.09 21.01 12.54
N SER A 341 10.67 20.20 13.52
CA SER A 341 11.35 18.94 13.88
C SER A 341 10.73 17.68 13.25
N GLY A 342 9.91 17.85 12.20
CA GLY A 342 9.30 16.76 11.44
C GLY A 342 7.81 16.60 11.72
N SER A 343 7.33 15.35 11.66
CA SER A 343 5.89 15.04 11.71
C SER A 343 5.44 14.57 13.09
N TYR A 344 4.26 15.03 13.52
CA TYR A 344 3.60 14.66 14.76
C TYR A 344 2.33 13.86 14.50
N SER A 345 2.21 12.72 15.19
CA SER A 345 0.96 11.98 15.32
C SER A 345 0.79 11.60 16.79
N PHE A 346 -0.34 11.92 17.39
CA PHE A 346 -0.62 11.51 18.75
C PHE A 346 -1.46 10.24 18.76
N ASN A 347 -1.30 9.42 19.79
CA ASN A 347 -2.26 8.38 20.13
C ASN A 347 -3.35 8.97 21.05
N GLN A 348 -4.36 8.17 21.37
CA GLN A 348 -5.47 8.61 22.20
C GLN A 348 -5.06 8.96 23.64
N ASN A 349 -3.93 8.42 24.13
CA ASN A 349 -3.44 8.73 25.48
C ASN A 349 -2.72 10.09 25.55
N GLY A 350 -2.26 10.65 24.43
CA GLY A 350 -1.54 11.93 24.40
C GLY A 350 -0.02 11.79 24.24
N SER A 351 0.48 10.60 23.93
CA SER A 351 1.86 10.39 23.49
C SER A 351 1.99 10.52 21.98
N ILE A 352 3.14 11.00 21.52
CA ILE A 352 3.47 10.92 20.10
C ILE A 352 3.78 9.48 19.68
N SER A 353 3.51 9.21 18.41
CA SER A 353 3.75 7.93 17.75
C SER A 353 4.44 8.19 16.40
N GLY A 354 5.51 7.43 16.12
CA GLY A 354 6.22 7.50 14.83
C GLY A 354 7.00 8.79 14.57
N LYS A 355 7.39 9.55 15.61
CA LYS A 355 8.32 10.69 15.44
C LYS A 355 9.71 10.16 15.16
N ASN A 356 10.40 10.75 14.19
CA ASN A 356 11.76 10.35 13.82
C ASN A 356 12.73 10.68 14.96
N ILE A 357 13.59 9.71 15.29
CA ILE A 357 14.75 9.89 16.16
C ILE A 357 16.00 9.84 15.28
N PHE A 358 16.79 10.90 15.34
CA PHE A 358 18.06 11.03 14.63
C PHE A 358 19.22 10.80 15.60
N PHE A 359 20.44 10.78 15.06
CA PHE A 359 21.67 10.60 15.83
C PHE A 359 22.66 11.68 15.45
N LYS A 360 23.28 12.32 16.44
CA LYS A 360 24.43 13.21 16.24
C LYS A 360 25.67 12.52 16.78
N ILE A 361 26.77 12.59 16.06
CA ILE A 361 28.10 12.21 16.54
C ILE A 361 28.90 13.47 16.80
N ILE A 362 29.69 13.45 17.85
CA ILE A 362 30.64 14.51 18.11
C ILE A 362 31.95 14.20 17.38
N LYS A 363 32.32 15.07 16.44
CA LYS A 363 33.57 15.03 15.70
C LYS A 363 34.22 16.39 15.72
N ASN A 364 35.52 16.44 15.97
CA ASN A 364 36.29 17.68 16.02
C ASN A 364 35.65 18.72 16.97
N SER A 365 35.18 18.27 18.13
CA SER A 365 34.50 19.11 19.13
C SER A 365 33.23 19.82 18.64
N ASN A 366 32.55 19.27 17.63
CA ASN A 366 31.25 19.76 17.15
C ASN A 366 30.26 18.61 16.99
N PHE A 367 28.97 18.87 17.22
CA PHE A 367 27.91 17.94 16.84
C PHE A 367 27.77 17.91 15.31
N ALA A 368 27.82 16.71 14.75
CA ALA A 368 27.51 16.45 13.36
C ALA A 368 26.40 15.40 13.31
N VAL A 369 25.29 15.69 12.64
CA VAL A 369 24.24 14.68 12.46
C VAL A 369 24.80 13.52 11.64
N LEU A 370 24.72 12.30 12.17
CA LEU A 370 25.20 11.11 11.49
C LEU A 370 24.39 10.93 10.21
N GLU A 371 25.11 10.83 9.08
CA GLU A 371 24.50 10.48 7.81
C GLU A 371 23.72 9.18 8.00
N ARG A 372 22.44 9.30 7.68
CA ARG A 372 21.65 8.17 7.29
C ARG A 372 22.33 7.65 6.03
N GLU A 373 22.88 6.42 6.04
CA GLU A 373 22.88 5.64 4.79
C GLU A 373 21.48 5.82 4.26
N LEU A 374 21.35 6.42 3.07
CA LEU A 374 20.08 6.77 2.42
C LEU A 374 19.25 5.50 2.21
N ARG A 375 18.69 4.93 3.28
CA ARG A 375 17.31 4.52 3.29
C ARG A 375 16.60 5.80 2.89
N GLN A 376 16.16 5.85 1.65
CA GLN A 376 15.06 6.72 1.34
C GLN A 376 13.91 6.30 2.27
N ASN A 377 13.77 6.89 3.48
CA ASN A 377 12.43 6.91 4.10
C ASN A 377 11.68 7.80 3.14
N ILE A 378 10.91 7.16 2.29
CA ILE A 378 9.77 7.80 1.71
C ILE A 378 8.95 8.26 2.90
N ASN A 379 8.73 9.56 3.05
CA ASN A 379 7.58 9.99 3.82
C ASN A 379 6.37 9.53 3.00
N PRO A 380 5.63 8.50 3.44
CA PRO A 380 4.54 7.94 2.64
C PRO A 380 3.41 8.96 2.39
N PHE A 381 3.49 10.12 3.04
CA PHE A 381 2.52 11.22 2.95
C PHE A 381 3.08 12.49 2.30
N GLU A 382 4.37 12.52 1.95
CA GLU A 382 4.94 13.60 1.14
C GLU A 382 4.84 13.25 -0.34
N VAL A 383 3.68 13.54 -0.93
CA VAL A 383 3.49 13.46 -2.37
C VAL A 383 4.16 14.67 -3.00
N ILE A 384 5.12 14.47 -3.90
CA ILE A 384 5.60 15.55 -4.76
C ILE A 384 4.60 15.66 -5.91
N LYS A 385 3.55 16.47 -5.70
CA LYS A 385 2.31 16.48 -6.50
C LYS A 385 2.54 16.45 -8.02
N ASP A 386 3.58 17.12 -8.51
CA ASP A 386 3.77 17.33 -9.93
C ASP A 386 4.43 16.14 -10.66
N ILE A 387 5.08 15.23 -9.92
CA ILE A 387 5.86 14.12 -10.51
C ILE A 387 5.50 12.73 -9.97
N THR A 388 4.51 12.64 -9.07
CA THR A 388 4.01 11.35 -8.54
C THR A 388 2.68 10.99 -9.19
N ILE A 389 2.54 9.73 -9.61
CA ILE A 389 1.25 9.15 -10.00
C ILE A 389 0.58 8.48 -8.79
N ARG A 390 -0.72 8.70 -8.61
CA ARG A 390 -1.50 8.28 -7.44
C ARG A 390 -2.69 7.44 -7.88
N ILE A 391 -2.68 6.18 -7.47
CA ILE A 391 -3.63 5.16 -7.89
C ILE A 391 -4.28 4.58 -6.61
N PRO A 392 -5.61 4.46 -6.52
CA PRO A 392 -6.26 3.79 -5.42
C PRO A 392 -6.28 2.27 -5.63
N ILE A 393 -6.35 1.50 -4.56
CA ILE A 393 -6.61 0.05 -4.60
C ILE A 393 -7.64 -0.29 -3.52
N GLU A 394 -8.60 -1.16 -3.81
CA GLU A 394 -9.69 -1.49 -2.88
C GLU A 394 -9.23 -2.39 -1.71
N GLY A 395 -8.34 -3.34 -1.99
CA GLY A 395 -7.87 -4.35 -1.03
C GLY A 395 -6.40 -4.22 -0.68
N ALA A 396 -6.00 -4.94 0.37
CA ALA A 396 -4.60 -5.05 0.77
C ALA A 396 -3.76 -5.79 -0.28
N VAL A 397 -2.50 -5.40 -0.44
CA VAL A 397 -1.54 -6.12 -1.28
C VAL A 397 -0.93 -7.26 -0.48
N GLU A 398 -1.45 -8.46 -0.69
CA GLU A 398 -1.04 -9.65 0.06
C GLU A 398 0.42 -10.04 -0.23
N THR A 399 0.82 -9.96 -1.49
CA THR A 399 2.15 -10.35 -1.96
C THR A 399 2.57 -9.60 -3.22
N VAL A 400 3.88 -9.45 -3.40
CA VAL A 400 4.51 -9.00 -4.66
C VAL A 400 5.42 -10.09 -5.25
N ASP A 401 5.42 -11.30 -4.69
CA ASP A 401 6.11 -12.46 -5.24
C ASP A 401 5.33 -12.99 -6.44
N PRO A 402 5.86 -12.91 -7.68
CA PRO A 402 5.14 -13.36 -8.88
C PRO A 402 4.62 -14.81 -8.79
N THR A 403 5.24 -15.69 -8.00
CA THR A 403 4.76 -17.07 -7.81
C THR A 403 3.39 -17.16 -7.13
N PHE A 404 3.05 -16.19 -6.29
CA PHE A 404 1.86 -16.23 -5.41
C PHE A 404 0.78 -15.21 -5.79
N VAL A 405 1.00 -14.43 -6.84
CA VAL A 405 0.03 -13.46 -7.38
C VAL A 405 -1.23 -14.17 -7.88
N GLN A 406 -2.41 -13.63 -7.51
CA GLN A 406 -3.73 -14.15 -7.91
C GLN A 406 -4.71 -13.07 -8.37
N ASP A 407 -4.47 -11.82 -7.99
CA ASP A 407 -5.35 -10.69 -8.26
C ASP A 407 -4.69 -9.68 -9.22
N MET A 408 -5.52 -8.88 -9.88
CA MET A 408 -5.07 -7.93 -10.90
C MET A 408 -4.15 -6.83 -10.37
N ILE A 409 -4.26 -6.44 -9.09
CA ILE A 409 -3.37 -5.43 -8.50
C ILE A 409 -1.97 -6.02 -8.33
N SER A 410 -1.88 -7.23 -7.79
CA SER A 410 -0.60 -7.90 -7.62
C SER A 410 0.04 -8.27 -8.98
N ILE A 411 -0.76 -8.54 -10.02
CA ILE A 411 -0.28 -8.68 -11.40
C ILE A 411 0.30 -7.34 -11.91
N ASP A 412 -0.41 -6.23 -11.71
CA ASP A 412 0.05 -4.89 -12.08
C ASP A 412 1.35 -4.49 -11.38
N LEU A 413 1.49 -4.83 -10.10
CA LEU A 413 2.73 -4.66 -9.35
C LEU A 413 3.85 -5.55 -9.90
N SER A 414 3.54 -6.82 -10.24
CA SER A 414 4.50 -7.71 -10.88
C SER A 414 5.02 -7.12 -12.19
N GLU A 415 4.14 -6.53 -13.01
CA GLU A 415 4.47 -5.79 -14.25
C GLU A 415 5.49 -4.68 -14.02
N GLN A 416 5.36 -3.92 -12.94
CA GLN A 416 6.30 -2.85 -12.65
C GLN A 416 7.65 -3.36 -12.14
N LEU A 417 7.66 -4.48 -11.41
CA LEU A 417 8.82 -4.96 -10.65
C LEU A 417 9.65 -6.00 -11.42
N PHE A 418 9.05 -6.79 -12.30
CA PHE A 418 9.75 -7.88 -12.99
C PHE A 418 9.53 -7.78 -14.50
N LEU A 419 10.48 -8.20 -15.32
CA LEU A 419 10.29 -8.31 -16.77
C LEU A 419 9.68 -9.66 -17.14
N GLY A 420 8.76 -9.70 -18.10
CA GLY A 420 8.34 -10.90 -18.82
C GLY A 420 9.31 -11.27 -19.94
N LEU A 421 9.29 -12.52 -20.41
CA LEU A 421 10.02 -12.89 -21.64
C LEU A 421 9.50 -12.10 -22.85
N THR A 422 8.18 -11.95 -22.88
CA THR A 422 7.42 -11.21 -23.86
C THR A 422 6.42 -10.32 -23.14
N ASP A 423 5.79 -9.43 -23.87
CA ASP A 423 4.75 -8.54 -23.38
C ASP A 423 3.67 -8.33 -24.47
N PHE A 424 2.61 -7.58 -24.20
CA PHE A 424 1.42 -7.48 -25.04
C PHE A 424 1.24 -6.10 -25.64
N ASN A 425 1.04 -6.05 -26.95
CA ASN A 425 0.74 -4.80 -27.61
C ASN A 425 -0.61 -4.24 -27.10
N PRO A 426 -0.66 -2.99 -26.63
CA PRO A 426 -1.87 -2.47 -25.96
C PRO A 426 -3.08 -2.27 -26.88
N LYS A 427 -2.90 -2.37 -28.21
CA LYS A 427 -3.98 -2.20 -29.19
C LYS A 427 -4.58 -3.53 -29.65
N ASN A 428 -3.73 -4.54 -29.90
CA ASN A 428 -4.16 -5.81 -30.51
C ASN A 428 -3.76 -7.05 -29.69
N TYR A 429 -3.08 -6.84 -28.55
CA TYR A 429 -2.60 -7.85 -27.62
C TYR A 429 -1.77 -8.98 -28.24
N GLU A 430 -1.17 -8.73 -29.40
CA GLU A 430 -0.15 -9.60 -29.96
C GLU A 430 1.08 -9.58 -29.04
N ALA A 431 1.62 -10.76 -28.77
CA ALA A 431 2.84 -10.91 -27.99
C ALA A 431 4.03 -10.31 -28.75
N TYR A 432 4.82 -9.47 -28.08
CA TYR A 432 6.05 -8.89 -28.60
C TYR A 432 7.23 -9.12 -27.63
N PRO A 433 8.49 -9.03 -28.09
CA PRO A 433 9.65 -9.29 -27.24
C PRO A 433 9.83 -8.23 -26.12
N GLU A 434 10.16 -8.66 -24.90
CA GLU A 434 10.49 -7.76 -23.78
C GLU A 434 11.88 -8.09 -23.17
N LEU A 435 12.00 -9.10 -22.30
CA LEU A 435 13.30 -9.65 -21.88
C LEU A 435 13.93 -10.50 -22.99
N ALA A 436 13.10 -11.18 -23.78
CA ALA A 436 13.52 -11.75 -25.05
C ALA A 436 13.67 -10.64 -26.10
N THR A 437 14.57 -10.85 -27.05
CA THR A 437 14.71 -10.03 -28.27
C THR A 437 14.00 -10.67 -29.47
N LYS A 438 13.86 -12.00 -29.46
CA LYS A 438 13.13 -12.82 -30.42
C LYS A 438 12.97 -14.25 -29.89
N TRP A 439 12.17 -15.05 -30.58
CA TRP A 439 12.08 -16.49 -30.36
C TRP A 439 12.05 -17.27 -31.67
N ILE A 440 12.45 -18.53 -31.59
CA ILE A 440 12.44 -19.49 -32.69
C ILE A 440 11.52 -20.65 -32.30
N VAL A 441 10.70 -21.10 -33.23
CA VAL A 441 9.75 -22.22 -33.04
C VAL A 441 10.20 -23.39 -33.90
N SER A 442 10.18 -24.60 -33.35
CA SER A 442 10.42 -25.83 -34.12
C SER A 442 9.31 -26.11 -35.13
N GLU A 443 9.60 -26.90 -36.17
CA GLU A 443 8.62 -27.28 -37.20
C GLU A 443 7.37 -27.98 -36.63
N ASP A 444 7.52 -28.74 -35.54
CA ASP A 444 6.41 -29.42 -34.87
C ASP A 444 5.64 -28.52 -33.90
N GLY A 445 6.06 -27.27 -33.73
CA GLY A 445 5.41 -26.28 -32.85
C GLY A 445 5.55 -26.55 -31.36
N LYS A 446 6.44 -27.47 -30.94
CA LYS A 446 6.58 -27.91 -29.54
C LYS A 446 7.80 -27.34 -28.83
N THR A 447 8.80 -26.83 -29.54
CA THR A 447 10.01 -26.27 -28.95
C THR A 447 10.10 -24.80 -29.26
N TYR A 448 10.23 -23.98 -28.22
CA TYR A 448 10.39 -22.53 -28.32
C TYR A 448 11.71 -22.13 -27.68
N ARG A 449 12.56 -21.44 -28.43
CA ARG A 449 13.82 -20.90 -27.93
C ARG A 449 13.79 -19.38 -27.95
N PHE A 450 13.83 -18.76 -26.78
CA PHE A 450 13.85 -17.30 -26.61
C PHE A 450 15.28 -16.83 -26.42
N GLU A 451 15.72 -15.88 -27.26
CA GLU A 451 17.02 -15.21 -27.09
C GLU A 451 16.84 -13.95 -26.24
N MET A 452 17.54 -13.86 -25.13
CA MET A 452 17.41 -12.78 -24.15
C MET A 452 18.42 -11.66 -24.38
N ARG A 453 18.05 -10.45 -23.96
CA ARG A 453 18.99 -9.32 -23.95
C ARG A 453 20.08 -9.53 -22.89
N LYS A 454 21.24 -8.91 -23.11
CA LYS A 454 22.44 -9.06 -22.26
C LYS A 454 22.68 -7.86 -21.33
N ASP A 455 21.90 -6.81 -21.50
CA ASP A 455 21.98 -5.52 -20.80
C ASP A 455 20.93 -5.41 -19.68
N VAL A 456 20.31 -6.53 -19.28
CA VAL A 456 19.31 -6.55 -18.20
C VAL A 456 20.03 -6.81 -16.89
N LEU A 457 19.84 -5.90 -15.94
CA LEU A 457 20.37 -6.04 -14.59
C LEU A 457 19.23 -6.14 -13.57
N TRP A 458 19.48 -6.93 -12.55
CA TRP A 458 18.80 -6.85 -11.27
C TRP A 458 19.16 -5.52 -10.57
N THR A 459 18.32 -5.04 -9.66
CA THR A 459 18.58 -3.79 -8.90
C THR A 459 19.82 -3.83 -8.01
N ASP A 460 20.41 -5.00 -7.79
CA ASP A 460 21.71 -5.18 -7.11
C ASP A 460 22.91 -5.13 -8.06
N GLY A 461 22.68 -4.91 -9.36
CA GLY A 461 23.69 -4.83 -10.41
C GLY A 461 24.10 -6.17 -11.02
N THR A 462 23.54 -7.30 -10.57
CA THR A 462 23.82 -8.60 -11.17
C THR A 462 23.04 -8.81 -12.48
N PRO A 463 23.59 -9.54 -13.47
CA PRO A 463 22.88 -9.78 -14.73
C PRO A 463 21.69 -10.73 -14.55
N VAL A 464 20.60 -10.48 -15.28
CA VAL A 464 19.48 -11.42 -15.40
C VAL A 464 19.82 -12.46 -16.46
N THR A 465 19.64 -13.74 -16.14
CA THR A 465 20.01 -14.87 -17.02
C THR A 465 18.86 -15.83 -17.25
N ALA A 466 18.99 -16.68 -18.27
CA ALA A 466 18.06 -17.78 -18.54
C ALA A 466 17.93 -18.76 -17.36
N HIS A 467 18.98 -18.86 -16.54
CA HIS A 467 18.96 -19.69 -15.33
C HIS A 467 17.97 -19.19 -14.27
N ASP A 468 17.72 -17.88 -14.20
CA ASP A 468 16.75 -17.29 -13.27
C ASP A 468 15.31 -17.70 -13.65
N ILE A 469 15.02 -17.77 -14.95
CA ILE A 469 13.72 -18.22 -15.49
C ILE A 469 13.52 -19.72 -15.25
N VAL A 470 14.52 -20.53 -15.61
CA VAL A 470 14.47 -21.99 -15.39
C VAL A 470 14.23 -22.29 -13.92
N TRP A 471 14.97 -21.62 -13.03
CA TRP A 471 14.80 -21.81 -11.59
C TRP A 471 13.42 -21.35 -11.10
N ALA A 472 12.94 -20.19 -11.56
CA ALA A 472 11.62 -19.67 -11.19
C ALA A 472 10.50 -20.64 -11.58
N ILE A 473 10.52 -21.18 -12.80
CA ILE A 473 9.51 -22.12 -13.28
C ILE A 473 9.60 -23.45 -12.52
N GLN A 474 10.81 -23.94 -12.24
CA GLN A 474 11.02 -25.11 -11.40
C GLN A 474 10.55 -24.90 -9.95
N ARG A 475 10.65 -23.69 -9.40
CA ARG A 475 10.06 -23.32 -8.11
C ARG A 475 8.53 -23.37 -8.23
N ASN A 476 7.95 -22.70 -9.22
CA ASN A 476 6.50 -22.54 -9.35
C ASN A 476 5.78 -23.88 -9.56
N ILE A 477 6.37 -24.82 -10.29
CA ILE A 477 5.72 -26.11 -10.58
C ILE A 477 5.73 -27.08 -9.40
N LYS A 478 6.64 -26.90 -8.43
CA LYS A 478 6.77 -27.83 -7.30
C LYS A 478 5.48 -27.86 -6.49
N PRO A 479 4.95 -29.05 -6.15
CA PRO A 479 3.74 -29.17 -5.36
C PRO A 479 3.84 -28.43 -4.02
N GLU A 480 5.02 -28.43 -3.39
CA GLU A 480 5.26 -27.83 -2.07
C GLU A 480 5.21 -26.29 -2.12
N THR A 481 5.38 -25.70 -3.31
CA THR A 481 5.31 -24.26 -3.49
C THR A 481 3.88 -23.77 -3.46
N ASN A 482 2.86 -24.60 -3.74
CA ASN A 482 1.46 -24.20 -3.77
C ASN A 482 1.21 -22.95 -4.64
N CYS A 483 1.86 -22.86 -5.81
CA CYS A 483 1.64 -21.78 -6.77
C CYS A 483 0.16 -21.79 -7.21
N PRO A 484 -0.61 -20.72 -6.97
CA PRO A 484 -2.04 -20.69 -7.25
C PRO A 484 -2.35 -20.82 -8.75
N SER A 485 -1.53 -20.19 -9.58
CA SER A 485 -1.65 -20.17 -11.04
C SER A 485 -0.83 -21.27 -11.72
N VAL A 486 -0.48 -22.34 -11.01
CA VAL A 486 0.41 -23.41 -11.52
C VAL A 486 -0.12 -24.09 -12.79
N SER A 487 -1.44 -24.10 -12.99
CA SER A 487 -2.07 -24.64 -14.20
C SER A 487 -1.62 -23.94 -15.49
N MET A 488 -1.22 -22.66 -15.42
CA MET A 488 -0.68 -21.91 -16.55
C MET A 488 0.68 -22.44 -17.02
N LEU A 489 1.37 -23.25 -16.22
CA LEU A 489 2.63 -23.91 -16.58
C LEU A 489 2.41 -25.31 -17.18
N TYR A 490 1.19 -25.85 -17.19
CA TYR A 490 0.91 -27.21 -17.68
C TYR A 490 1.03 -27.40 -19.18
N VAL A 491 1.19 -26.31 -19.94
CA VAL A 491 1.57 -26.36 -21.35
C VAL A 491 2.98 -26.95 -21.54
N LEU A 492 3.86 -26.81 -20.53
CA LEU A 492 5.21 -27.35 -20.54
C LEU A 492 5.20 -28.87 -20.35
N LYS A 493 6.08 -29.55 -21.09
CA LYS A 493 6.24 -31.00 -21.03
C LYS A 493 6.51 -31.46 -19.59
N ASN A 494 5.81 -32.51 -19.15
CA ASN A 494 5.88 -33.10 -17.80
C ASN A 494 5.43 -32.20 -16.63
N ALA A 495 5.05 -30.93 -16.85
CA ALA A 495 4.75 -30.00 -15.77
C ALA A 495 3.58 -30.45 -14.89
N LYS A 496 2.47 -30.90 -15.50
CA LYS A 496 1.31 -31.42 -14.78
C LYS A 496 1.64 -32.67 -13.96
N ALA A 497 2.37 -33.62 -14.54
CA ALA A 497 2.78 -34.85 -13.86
C ALA A 497 3.67 -34.55 -12.64
N ILE A 498 4.59 -33.58 -12.77
CA ILE A 498 5.44 -33.13 -11.67
C ILE A 498 4.62 -32.49 -10.55
N ASN A 499 3.73 -31.54 -10.90
CA ASN A 499 2.90 -30.89 -9.89
C ASN A 499 1.92 -31.85 -9.19
N LYS A 500 1.42 -32.87 -9.89
CA LYS A 500 0.55 -33.91 -9.34
C LYS A 500 1.28 -35.02 -8.60
N LYS A 501 2.62 -34.93 -8.46
CA LYS A 501 3.47 -35.95 -7.83
C LYS A 501 3.44 -37.31 -8.54
N GLU A 502 3.01 -37.34 -9.79
CA GLU A 502 3.06 -38.51 -10.68
C GLU A 502 4.48 -38.71 -11.24
N MET A 503 5.29 -37.65 -11.25
CA MET A 503 6.71 -37.65 -11.59
C MET A 503 7.50 -36.80 -10.58
N THR A 504 8.64 -37.28 -10.08
CA THR A 504 9.46 -36.53 -9.10
C THR A 504 10.71 -35.88 -9.69
N GLU A 505 11.11 -36.28 -10.90
CA GLU A 505 12.32 -35.79 -11.58
C GLU A 505 12.12 -34.38 -12.19
N ILE A 506 12.37 -33.33 -11.41
CA ILE A 506 12.24 -31.93 -11.85
C ILE A 506 13.13 -31.58 -13.06
N SER A 507 14.25 -32.29 -13.27
CA SER A 507 15.15 -32.11 -14.41
C SER A 507 14.52 -32.52 -15.76
N LYS A 508 13.41 -33.27 -15.74
CA LYS A 508 12.63 -33.63 -16.93
C LYS A 508 11.56 -32.60 -17.30
N LEU A 509 11.39 -31.54 -16.50
CA LEU A 509 10.49 -30.44 -16.84
C LEU A 509 10.90 -29.80 -18.16
N GLY A 510 9.92 -29.45 -19.01
CA GLY A 510 10.13 -28.86 -20.33
C GLY A 510 10.65 -27.42 -20.34
N VAL A 511 11.71 -27.13 -19.58
CA VAL A 511 12.40 -25.83 -19.55
C VAL A 511 13.88 -26.03 -19.25
N LYS A 512 14.77 -25.43 -20.04
CA LYS A 512 16.22 -25.45 -19.80
C LYS A 512 16.87 -24.15 -20.28
N ALA A 513 18.00 -23.81 -19.67
CA ALA A 513 18.86 -22.74 -20.16
C ALA A 513 19.73 -23.28 -21.30
N ASP A 514 19.82 -22.53 -22.39
CA ASP A 514 20.73 -22.73 -23.50
C ASP A 514 21.81 -21.64 -23.44
N GLY A 515 22.73 -21.79 -22.49
CA GLY A 515 23.65 -20.73 -22.06
C GLY A 515 22.95 -19.64 -21.23
N ASP A 516 23.68 -18.56 -20.94
CA ASP A 516 23.23 -17.53 -19.99
C ASP A 516 22.07 -16.67 -20.51
N TYR A 517 21.92 -16.55 -21.84
CA TYR A 517 21.00 -15.60 -22.48
C TYR A 517 20.08 -16.24 -23.52
N ALA A 518 19.80 -17.53 -23.38
CA ALA A 518 18.70 -18.16 -24.10
C ALA A 518 18.02 -19.22 -23.24
N VAL A 519 16.69 -19.27 -23.32
CA VAL A 519 15.88 -20.27 -22.63
C VAL A 519 15.10 -21.07 -23.66
N GLU A 520 15.15 -22.40 -23.54
CA GLU A 520 14.39 -23.33 -24.37
C GLU A 520 13.25 -23.94 -23.56
N PHE A 521 12.04 -23.86 -24.11
CA PHE A 521 10.84 -24.50 -23.62
C PHE A 521 10.45 -25.67 -24.52
N ILE A 522 10.05 -26.77 -23.90
CA ILE A 522 9.52 -27.95 -24.58
C ILE A 522 8.10 -28.15 -24.08
N LEU A 523 7.14 -28.12 -25.00
CA LEU A 523 5.71 -28.17 -24.72
C LEU A 523 5.18 -29.61 -24.85
N GLU A 524 4.09 -29.91 -24.13
CA GLU A 524 3.42 -31.22 -24.20
C GLU A 524 2.79 -31.43 -25.60
N ASN A 525 2.14 -30.37 -26.10
CA ASN A 525 1.47 -30.30 -27.40
C ASN A 525 1.88 -29.01 -28.12
N PRO A 526 1.70 -28.93 -29.45
CA PRO A 526 1.93 -27.69 -30.17
C PRO A 526 1.06 -26.58 -29.60
N ALA A 527 1.61 -25.40 -29.36
CA ALA A 527 0.87 -24.28 -28.77
C ALA A 527 1.35 -22.95 -29.34
N SER A 528 0.79 -22.56 -30.48
CA SER A 528 1.14 -21.33 -31.20
C SER A 528 0.80 -20.04 -30.42
N TYR A 529 0.07 -20.16 -29.33
CA TYR A 529 -0.25 -19.11 -28.35
C TYR A 529 0.80 -19.01 -27.21
N PHE A 530 1.79 -19.91 -27.15
CA PHE A 530 2.80 -19.92 -26.07
C PHE A 530 3.57 -18.61 -25.91
N PRO A 531 3.93 -17.85 -26.98
CA PRO A 531 4.52 -16.53 -26.81
C PRO A 531 3.64 -15.59 -25.98
N ALA A 532 2.31 -15.68 -26.04
CA ALA A 532 1.45 -14.88 -25.17
C ALA A 532 1.52 -15.35 -23.70
N MET A 533 1.65 -16.65 -23.46
CA MET A 533 1.80 -17.18 -22.10
C MET A 533 3.15 -16.84 -21.48
N ALA A 534 4.22 -16.77 -22.28
CA ALA A 534 5.58 -16.48 -21.81
C ALA A 534 5.73 -15.08 -21.16
N GLY A 535 4.79 -14.17 -21.39
CA GLY A 535 4.74 -12.86 -20.73
C GLY A 535 4.02 -12.83 -19.38
N LEU A 536 3.32 -13.91 -19.01
CA LEU A 536 2.57 -13.97 -17.76
C LEU A 536 3.52 -14.02 -16.55
N TRP A 537 3.03 -13.53 -15.41
CA TRP A 537 3.79 -13.41 -14.16
C TRP A 537 4.43 -14.72 -13.68
N VAL A 538 3.81 -15.87 -13.99
CA VAL A 538 4.34 -17.20 -13.62
C VAL A 538 5.58 -17.63 -14.42
N TYR A 539 5.92 -16.96 -15.52
CA TYR A 539 7.11 -17.21 -16.35
C TYR A 539 8.27 -16.23 -16.08
N ARG A 540 8.07 -15.25 -15.20
CA ARG A 540 9.07 -14.20 -14.94
C ARG A 540 10.33 -14.76 -14.26
N PRO A 541 11.52 -14.22 -14.57
CA PRO A 541 12.73 -14.54 -13.83
C PRO A 541 12.56 -14.12 -12.37
N LEU A 542 13.15 -14.89 -11.46
CA LEU A 542 13.17 -14.58 -10.04
C LEU A 542 14.60 -14.60 -9.49
N PRO A 543 14.95 -13.72 -8.54
CA PRO A 543 16.32 -13.59 -8.03
C PRO A 543 16.65 -14.73 -7.06
N ARG A 544 17.02 -15.90 -7.59
CA ARG A 544 17.27 -17.15 -6.84
C ARG A 544 18.05 -16.93 -5.55
N LYS A 545 19.22 -16.26 -5.63
CA LYS A 545 20.11 -16.04 -4.48
C LYS A 545 19.45 -15.24 -3.37
N ILE A 546 18.59 -14.30 -3.72
CA ILE A 546 17.86 -13.45 -2.77
C ILE A 546 16.75 -14.26 -2.11
N ILE A 547 15.99 -15.03 -2.90
CA ILE A 547 14.92 -15.90 -2.37
C ILE A 547 15.50 -16.98 -1.46
N GLU A 548 16.58 -17.66 -1.86
CA GLU A 548 17.22 -18.69 -1.03
C GLU A 548 17.80 -18.11 0.28
N LYS A 549 18.29 -16.87 0.24
CA LYS A 549 18.87 -16.18 1.41
C LYS A 549 17.81 -15.68 2.39
N TYR A 550 16.75 -15.06 1.91
CA TYR A 550 15.75 -14.37 2.74
C TYR A 550 14.44 -15.14 2.91
N GLN A 551 14.24 -16.20 2.13
CA GLN A 551 13.05 -17.06 2.19
C GLN A 551 11.78 -16.22 2.09
N GLN A 552 10.81 -16.34 3.00
CA GLN A 552 9.54 -15.59 2.93
C GLN A 552 9.73 -14.06 2.97
N ASP A 553 10.80 -13.57 3.62
CA ASP A 553 11.09 -12.15 3.76
C ASP A 553 11.77 -11.56 2.51
N TRP A 554 11.97 -12.34 1.44
CA TRP A 554 12.67 -11.88 0.24
C TRP A 554 11.95 -10.72 -0.45
N THR A 555 10.64 -10.62 -0.29
CA THR A 555 9.81 -9.54 -0.84
C THR A 555 9.76 -8.29 0.05
N ASP A 556 10.37 -8.31 1.24
CA ASP A 556 10.51 -7.11 2.05
C ASP A 556 11.22 -6.02 1.24
N PRO A 557 10.80 -4.74 1.30
CA PRO A 557 11.43 -3.65 0.55
C PRO A 557 12.95 -3.49 0.80
N LYS A 558 13.47 -4.00 1.92
CA LYS A 558 14.90 -4.00 2.26
C LYS A 558 15.72 -5.14 1.60
N ASN A 559 15.03 -6.18 1.12
CA ASN A 559 15.63 -7.44 0.64
C ASN A 559 15.38 -7.66 -0.85
N ILE A 560 14.20 -7.25 -1.35
CA ILE A 560 13.76 -7.53 -2.71
C ILE A 560 14.70 -6.95 -3.74
N VAL A 561 14.92 -7.72 -4.80
CA VAL A 561 15.71 -7.33 -5.97
C VAL A 561 14.85 -7.55 -7.21
N THR A 562 14.78 -6.55 -8.07
CA THR A 562 13.82 -6.45 -9.18
C THR A 562 14.56 -6.17 -10.49
N ASN A 563 13.95 -6.42 -11.64
CA ASN A 563 14.54 -6.11 -12.96
C ASN A 563 13.60 -5.30 -13.87
N GLY A 564 12.41 -4.95 -13.39
CA GLY A 564 11.43 -4.11 -14.06
C GLY A 564 11.76 -2.62 -14.03
N SER A 565 10.84 -1.83 -14.59
CA SER A 565 10.95 -0.36 -14.72
C SER A 565 10.92 0.37 -13.38
N TYR A 566 10.36 -0.27 -12.36
CA TYR A 566 10.33 0.22 -10.99
C TYR A 566 10.95 -0.79 -10.01
N ARG A 567 11.31 -0.28 -8.84
CA ARG A 567 11.68 -1.06 -7.64
C ARG A 567 10.70 -0.77 -6.51
N LEU A 568 10.48 -1.77 -5.67
CA LEU A 568 9.64 -1.64 -4.48
C LEU A 568 10.38 -0.82 -3.43
N ALA A 569 9.78 0.29 -3.02
CA ALA A 569 10.37 1.20 -2.05
C ALA A 569 9.65 1.17 -0.70
N SER A 570 8.36 0.85 -0.67
CA SER A 570 7.58 0.59 0.56
C SER A 570 6.38 -0.32 0.26
N LEU A 571 6.07 -1.21 1.21
CA LEU A 571 4.93 -2.13 1.16
C LEU A 571 4.24 -2.13 2.53
N GLU A 572 3.33 -1.18 2.73
CA GLU A 572 2.44 -1.14 3.89
C GLU A 572 1.11 -1.77 3.46
N LYS A 573 0.97 -3.10 3.63
CA LYS A 573 -0.06 -3.93 2.98
C LYS A 573 -1.48 -3.36 3.02
N GLU A 574 -1.88 -2.76 4.14
CA GLU A 574 -3.24 -2.23 4.36
C GLU A 574 -3.36 -0.70 4.17
N MET A 575 -2.29 -0.03 3.77
CA MET A 575 -2.27 1.44 3.65
C MET A 575 -1.77 1.94 2.31
N LEU A 576 -0.58 1.51 1.89
CA LEU A 576 0.15 2.16 0.81
C LEU A 576 1.27 1.27 0.24
N VAL A 577 1.36 1.19 -1.08
CA VAL A 577 2.53 0.67 -1.79
C VAL A 577 3.22 1.81 -2.52
N ILE A 578 4.54 1.88 -2.45
CA ILE A 578 5.33 2.89 -3.16
C ILE A 578 6.37 2.23 -4.03
N LEU A 579 6.32 2.55 -5.32
CA LEU A 579 7.30 2.15 -6.31
C LEU A 579 8.11 3.36 -6.74
N ARG A 580 9.40 3.15 -7.01
CA ARG A 580 10.30 4.18 -7.54
C ARG A 580 10.99 3.70 -8.78
N LYS A 581 11.27 4.63 -9.70
CA LYS A 581 12.01 4.34 -10.92
C LYS A 581 13.27 3.52 -10.58
N ASN A 582 13.47 2.46 -11.34
CA ASN A 582 14.68 1.66 -11.29
C ASN A 582 15.72 2.27 -12.24
N GLU A 583 16.74 2.92 -11.69
CA GLU A 583 17.82 3.55 -12.49
C GLU A 583 18.71 2.52 -13.22
N LEU A 584 18.63 1.23 -12.85
CA LEU A 584 19.32 0.13 -13.54
C LEU A 584 18.41 -0.58 -14.57
N TYR A 585 17.17 -0.11 -14.74
CA TYR A 585 16.31 -0.61 -15.81
C TYR A 585 16.96 -0.32 -17.16
N TYR A 586 16.91 -1.29 -18.07
CA TYR A 586 17.64 -1.20 -19.33
C TYR A 586 17.21 -0.03 -20.22
N ASP A 587 15.93 0.36 -20.11
CA ASP A 587 15.38 1.55 -20.76
C ASP A 587 14.92 2.59 -19.73
N ALA A 588 15.75 2.84 -18.71
CA ALA A 588 15.44 3.81 -17.66
C ALA A 588 15.13 5.21 -18.24
N ASN A 589 15.65 5.56 -19.43
CA ASN A 589 15.39 6.85 -20.06
C ASN A 589 13.94 7.03 -20.52
N GLN A 590 13.24 5.95 -20.89
CA GLN A 590 11.83 5.96 -21.23
C GLN A 590 10.95 6.28 -20.01
N VAL A 591 11.32 5.78 -18.83
CA VAL A 591 10.54 5.95 -17.60
C VAL A 591 10.56 7.41 -17.13
N LYS A 592 9.43 8.12 -17.33
CA LYS A 592 9.27 9.54 -16.99
C LYS A 592 8.69 9.79 -15.60
N ILE A 593 7.89 8.86 -15.07
CA ILE A 593 7.30 9.00 -13.73
C ILE A 593 8.28 8.43 -12.69
N PRO A 594 8.88 9.27 -11.82
CA PRO A 594 9.86 8.82 -10.84
C PRO A 594 9.25 8.01 -9.68
N GLU A 595 7.96 8.20 -9.36
CA GLU A 595 7.31 7.55 -8.23
C GLU A 595 5.82 7.23 -8.50
N VAL A 596 5.42 6.01 -8.12
CA VAL A 596 4.05 5.49 -8.18
C VAL A 596 3.58 5.18 -6.76
N ARG A 597 2.39 5.65 -6.39
CA ARG A 597 1.77 5.38 -5.09
C ARG A 597 0.42 4.71 -5.25
N TYR A 598 0.27 3.52 -4.67
CA TYR A 598 -0.99 2.80 -4.57
C TYR A 598 -1.61 2.96 -3.18
N TYR A 599 -2.70 3.70 -3.06
CA TYR A 599 -3.39 3.95 -1.79
C TYR A 599 -4.48 2.91 -1.54
N VAL A 600 -4.43 2.24 -0.40
CA VAL A 600 -5.53 1.34 0.00
C VAL A 600 -6.72 2.20 0.44
N ILE A 601 -7.81 2.16 -0.32
CA ILE A 601 -9.02 2.94 -0.09
C ILE A 601 -10.21 1.97 -0.09
N PRO A 602 -10.97 1.86 1.01
CA PRO A 602 -11.95 0.79 1.18
C PRO A 602 -13.25 0.99 0.40
N ASP A 603 -13.45 2.16 -0.23
CA ASP A 603 -14.73 2.51 -0.86
C ASP A 603 -14.55 3.42 -2.08
N GLY A 604 -15.26 3.08 -3.15
CA GLY A 604 -15.25 3.81 -4.42
C GLY A 604 -15.81 5.23 -4.34
N SER A 605 -16.71 5.53 -3.39
CA SER A 605 -17.25 6.88 -3.21
C SER A 605 -16.22 7.79 -2.53
N ILE A 606 -15.47 7.26 -1.57
CA ILE A 606 -14.29 7.94 -0.99
C ILE A 606 -13.25 8.19 -2.10
N GLY A 607 -12.92 7.16 -2.88
CA GLY A 607 -12.01 7.28 -4.01
C GLY A 607 -12.46 8.35 -5.02
N LEU A 608 -13.74 8.38 -5.38
CA LEU A 608 -14.29 9.38 -6.29
C LEU A 608 -14.20 10.81 -5.75
N SER A 609 -14.44 10.99 -4.44
CA SER A 609 -14.24 12.28 -3.78
C SER A 609 -12.76 12.70 -3.81
N MET A 610 -11.84 11.76 -3.53
CA MET A 610 -10.40 12.02 -3.59
C MET A 610 -9.93 12.37 -5.00
N TYR A 611 -10.44 11.69 -6.03
CA TYR A 611 -10.17 11.98 -7.43
C TYR A 611 -10.67 13.39 -7.83
N LYS A 612 -11.90 13.73 -7.46
CA LYS A 612 -12.49 15.07 -7.71
C LYS A 612 -11.69 16.19 -7.00
N ASN A 613 -11.01 15.88 -5.90
CA ASN A 613 -10.16 16.81 -5.13
C ASN A 613 -8.67 16.75 -5.50
N ASP A 614 -8.32 16.19 -6.67
CA ASP A 614 -6.95 16.05 -7.17
C ASP A 614 -6.00 15.33 -6.19
N GLN A 615 -6.52 14.38 -5.42
CA GLN A 615 -5.75 13.51 -4.52
C GLN A 615 -5.44 12.15 -5.15
N LEU A 616 -6.11 11.80 -6.24
CA LEU A 616 -5.84 10.63 -7.10
C LEU A 616 -5.73 11.08 -8.55
N ASP A 617 -4.97 10.33 -9.35
CA ASP A 617 -4.76 10.60 -10.77
C ASP A 617 -5.52 9.64 -11.67
N ILE A 618 -5.72 8.42 -11.17
CA ILE A 618 -6.45 7.36 -11.84
C ILE A 618 -7.39 6.76 -10.81
N MET A 619 -8.59 6.34 -11.20
CA MET A 619 -9.44 5.42 -10.45
C MET A 619 -10.30 4.62 -11.42
N GLY A 620 -10.96 3.57 -10.93
CA GLY A 620 -11.81 2.71 -11.77
C GLY A 620 -11.14 1.41 -12.20
N GLY A 621 -11.85 0.65 -13.04
CA GLY A 621 -11.50 -0.71 -13.43
C GLY A 621 -11.11 -1.59 -12.24
N ASN A 622 -9.98 -2.30 -12.36
CA ASN A 622 -9.48 -3.22 -11.33
C ASN A 622 -8.82 -2.52 -10.13
N TYR A 623 -8.64 -1.20 -10.17
CA TYR A 623 -8.03 -0.42 -9.09
C TYR A 623 -9.00 -0.20 -7.94
N LEU A 624 -10.00 0.65 -8.18
CA LEU A 624 -11.06 0.94 -7.25
C LEU A 624 -12.30 1.30 -8.05
N THR A 625 -13.32 0.46 -7.98
CA THR A 625 -14.54 0.56 -8.79
C THR A 625 -15.21 1.93 -8.62
N ILE A 626 -15.51 2.61 -9.73
CA ILE A 626 -16.34 3.83 -9.71
C ILE A 626 -17.77 3.42 -9.32
N PRO A 627 -18.42 4.08 -8.32
CA PRO A 627 -19.80 3.77 -7.97
C PRO A 627 -20.71 3.79 -9.20
N PRO A 628 -21.40 2.68 -9.55
CA PRO A 628 -22.19 2.62 -10.78
C PRO A 628 -23.26 3.71 -10.90
N SER A 629 -23.82 4.16 -9.76
CA SER A 629 -24.79 5.25 -9.70
C SER A 629 -24.23 6.61 -10.12
N GLU A 630 -22.91 6.81 -10.03
CA GLU A 630 -22.25 8.07 -10.36
C GLU A 630 -21.90 8.20 -11.84
N ILE A 631 -21.86 7.11 -12.61
CA ILE A 631 -21.44 7.12 -14.03
C ILE A 631 -22.26 8.12 -14.86
N SER A 632 -23.59 8.16 -14.68
CA SER A 632 -24.45 9.14 -15.36
C SER A 632 -24.11 10.58 -14.97
N ASN A 633 -23.76 10.84 -13.70
CA ASN A 633 -23.36 12.16 -13.22
C ASN A 633 -21.99 12.58 -13.77
N LEU A 634 -21.06 11.63 -13.93
CA LEU A 634 -19.75 11.87 -14.51
C LEU A 634 -19.85 12.26 -15.98
N ASN A 635 -20.67 11.54 -16.76
CA ASN A 635 -20.96 11.86 -18.15
C ASN A 635 -21.63 13.22 -18.33
N ALA A 636 -22.47 13.64 -17.38
CA ALA A 636 -23.14 14.93 -17.43
C ALA A 636 -22.23 16.13 -17.10
N ASN A 637 -21.04 15.90 -16.50
CA ASN A 637 -20.08 16.94 -16.17
C ASN A 637 -18.99 17.01 -17.26
N PRO A 638 -18.90 18.10 -18.06
CA PRO A 638 -17.96 18.17 -19.19
C PRO A 638 -16.49 17.94 -18.82
N ALA A 639 -16.05 18.38 -17.64
CA ALA A 639 -14.67 18.18 -17.20
C ALA A 639 -14.39 16.71 -16.90
N LEU A 640 -15.27 16.05 -16.14
CA LEU A 640 -15.09 14.64 -15.77
C LEU A 640 -15.42 13.69 -16.92
N ALA A 641 -16.33 14.06 -17.82
CA ALA A 641 -16.63 13.29 -19.03
C ALA A 641 -15.40 13.19 -19.95
N SER A 642 -14.57 14.24 -20.01
CA SER A 642 -13.30 14.21 -20.77
C SER A 642 -12.21 13.35 -20.10
N GLU A 643 -12.35 13.06 -18.82
CA GLU A 643 -11.46 12.21 -18.03
C GLU A 643 -11.98 10.76 -17.89
N LEU A 644 -13.20 10.49 -18.34
CA LEU A 644 -13.84 9.17 -18.25
C LEU A 644 -13.51 8.31 -19.49
N TYR A 645 -12.83 7.20 -19.25
CA TYR A 645 -12.47 6.22 -20.24
C TYR A 645 -13.28 4.94 -20.01
N GLN A 646 -14.09 4.57 -20.98
CA GLN A 646 -14.69 3.25 -21.05
C GLN A 646 -13.79 2.35 -21.89
N VAL A 647 -13.28 1.28 -21.30
CA VAL A 647 -12.30 0.39 -21.93
C VAL A 647 -12.74 -1.07 -21.84
N PRO A 648 -12.32 -1.92 -22.79
CA PRO A 648 -12.62 -3.34 -22.75
C PRO A 648 -12.18 -4.01 -21.44
N GLN A 649 -13.10 -4.75 -20.82
CA GLN A 649 -12.76 -5.83 -19.90
C GLN A 649 -12.83 -7.12 -20.72
N PHE A 650 -11.83 -7.99 -20.61
CA PHE A 650 -11.76 -9.21 -21.41
C PHE A 650 -12.62 -10.34 -20.87
N CYS A 651 -13.87 -9.98 -20.57
CA CYS A 651 -14.89 -10.88 -20.08
C CYS A 651 -16.12 -10.84 -20.98
N THR A 652 -16.74 -11.99 -21.17
CA THR A 652 -17.99 -12.13 -21.93
C THR A 652 -19.07 -12.70 -21.03
N TYR A 653 -20.25 -12.07 -21.02
CA TYR A 653 -21.45 -12.61 -20.40
C TYR A 653 -22.30 -13.30 -21.46
N ALA A 654 -22.69 -14.55 -21.21
CA ALA A 654 -23.42 -15.36 -22.17
C ALA A 654 -24.42 -16.31 -21.49
N TYR A 655 -25.26 -16.95 -22.30
CA TYR A 655 -26.01 -18.14 -21.91
C TYR A 655 -25.63 -19.30 -22.81
N GLY A 656 -25.25 -20.42 -22.20
CA GLY A 656 -25.06 -21.67 -22.92
C GLY A 656 -26.37 -22.46 -23.00
N PHE A 657 -26.49 -23.27 -24.04
CA PHE A 657 -27.63 -24.17 -24.23
C PHE A 657 -27.22 -25.62 -23.98
N ASN A 658 -28.10 -26.39 -23.35
CA ASN A 658 -27.97 -27.83 -23.31
C ASN A 658 -28.36 -28.44 -24.67
N THR A 659 -27.39 -28.62 -25.55
CA THR A 659 -27.61 -29.10 -26.93
C THR A 659 -28.11 -30.54 -27.05
N LYS A 660 -28.29 -31.26 -25.92
CA LYS A 660 -28.79 -32.64 -25.88
C LYS A 660 -30.19 -32.75 -25.26
N LEU A 661 -30.72 -31.68 -24.66
CA LEU A 661 -32.01 -31.68 -23.97
C LEU A 661 -33.09 -31.00 -24.83
N PRO A 662 -34.17 -31.70 -25.25
CA PRO A 662 -35.25 -31.08 -26.00
C PRO A 662 -35.94 -29.95 -25.21
N PRO A 663 -36.36 -28.85 -25.87
CA PRO A 663 -36.26 -28.58 -27.31
C PRO A 663 -34.94 -27.88 -27.72
N MET A 664 -33.95 -27.79 -26.81
CA MET A 664 -32.66 -27.14 -27.06
C MET A 664 -31.70 -27.99 -27.90
N ASP A 665 -32.06 -29.23 -28.22
CA ASP A 665 -31.38 -30.07 -29.20
C ASP A 665 -31.52 -29.55 -30.64
N ASN A 666 -32.64 -28.87 -30.95
CA ASN A 666 -32.87 -28.24 -32.25
C ASN A 666 -32.13 -26.88 -32.38
N PRO A 667 -31.21 -26.72 -33.35
CA PRO A 667 -30.50 -25.45 -33.56
C PRO A 667 -31.44 -24.29 -33.88
N LEU A 668 -32.56 -24.51 -34.58
CA LEU A 668 -33.52 -23.44 -34.90
C LEU A 668 -34.14 -22.83 -33.63
N VAL A 669 -34.37 -23.63 -32.59
CA VAL A 669 -34.85 -23.14 -31.29
C VAL A 669 -33.81 -22.23 -30.64
N ARG A 670 -32.55 -22.66 -30.59
CA ARG A 670 -31.45 -21.86 -30.02
C ARG A 670 -31.25 -20.55 -30.78
N LYS A 671 -31.28 -20.62 -32.12
CA LYS A 671 -31.19 -19.45 -33.00
C LYS A 671 -32.36 -18.49 -32.78
N ALA A 672 -33.59 -19.00 -32.66
CA ALA A 672 -34.77 -18.21 -32.39
C ALA A 672 -34.66 -17.46 -31.05
N ILE A 673 -34.24 -18.16 -29.99
CA ILE A 673 -34.02 -17.55 -28.67
C ILE A 673 -32.96 -16.45 -28.76
N SER A 674 -31.83 -16.71 -29.42
CA SER A 674 -30.75 -15.71 -29.58
C SER A 674 -31.16 -14.48 -30.38
N ALA A 675 -31.93 -14.65 -31.46
CA ALA A 675 -32.44 -13.57 -32.29
C ALA A 675 -33.58 -12.76 -31.64
N ALA A 676 -34.22 -13.30 -30.61
CA ALA A 676 -35.26 -12.59 -29.85
C ALA A 676 -34.70 -11.62 -28.81
N ILE A 677 -33.39 -11.66 -28.51
CA ILE A 677 -32.77 -10.79 -27.52
C ILE A 677 -32.13 -9.57 -28.17
N ASP A 678 -32.74 -8.40 -27.95
CA ASP A 678 -32.13 -7.11 -28.27
C ASP A 678 -31.05 -6.79 -27.22
N ARG A 679 -29.80 -7.11 -27.57
CA ARG A 679 -28.63 -6.92 -26.70
C ARG A 679 -28.32 -5.45 -26.46
N SER A 680 -28.57 -4.58 -27.44
CA SER A 680 -28.39 -3.14 -27.29
C SER A 680 -29.37 -2.58 -26.28
N LEU A 681 -30.65 -2.93 -26.42
CA LEU A 681 -31.67 -2.55 -25.44
C LEU A 681 -31.40 -3.14 -24.06
N LEU A 682 -30.94 -4.40 -23.98
CA LEU A 682 -30.56 -5.04 -22.73
C LEU A 682 -29.43 -4.27 -22.02
N CYS A 683 -28.37 -3.88 -22.75
CA CYS A 683 -27.26 -3.10 -22.21
C CYS A 683 -27.70 -1.69 -21.80
N GLU A 684 -28.56 -1.05 -22.58
CA GLU A 684 -29.11 0.28 -22.28
C GLU A 684 -29.96 0.26 -21.00
N VAL A 685 -30.91 -0.68 -20.89
CA VAL A 685 -31.87 -0.71 -19.78
C VAL A 685 -31.22 -1.20 -18.48
N LEU A 686 -30.41 -2.26 -18.54
CA LEU A 686 -29.82 -2.85 -17.34
C LEU A 686 -28.54 -2.15 -16.88
N TYR A 687 -27.77 -1.61 -17.83
CA TYR A 687 -26.44 -1.08 -17.56
C TYR A 687 -26.25 0.38 -18.02
N ARG A 688 -27.29 1.05 -18.55
CA ARG A 688 -27.22 2.44 -19.04
C ARG A 688 -26.12 2.63 -20.09
N GLY A 689 -25.99 1.66 -20.99
CA GLY A 689 -24.97 1.65 -22.05
C GLY A 689 -23.58 1.26 -21.56
N ASN A 690 -23.44 0.85 -20.30
CA ASN A 690 -22.14 0.53 -19.70
C ASN A 690 -21.70 -0.93 -19.91
N GLN A 691 -22.12 -1.56 -21.01
CA GLN A 691 -21.69 -2.88 -21.47
C GLN A 691 -21.82 -2.89 -23.00
N GLU A 692 -21.00 -3.66 -23.71
CA GLU A 692 -21.00 -3.69 -25.17
C GLU A 692 -21.76 -4.91 -25.70
N PRO A 693 -22.76 -4.77 -26.59
CA PRO A 693 -23.48 -5.90 -27.17
C PRO A 693 -22.54 -6.91 -27.86
N ALA A 694 -22.73 -8.21 -27.58
CA ALA A 694 -21.88 -9.27 -28.11
C ALA A 694 -22.68 -10.31 -28.89
N THR A 695 -22.22 -10.65 -30.10
CA THR A 695 -22.73 -11.78 -30.90
C THR A 695 -21.70 -12.90 -31.08
N THR A 696 -20.44 -12.64 -30.72
CA THR A 696 -19.31 -13.57 -30.67
C THR A 696 -18.87 -13.75 -29.22
N PHE A 697 -18.18 -14.85 -28.90
CA PHE A 697 -17.79 -15.13 -27.52
C PHE A 697 -16.47 -14.49 -27.12
N THR A 698 -15.46 -14.52 -27.98
CA THR A 698 -14.13 -13.99 -27.70
C THR A 698 -14.12 -12.48 -27.87
N ARG A 699 -13.85 -11.75 -26.78
CA ARG A 699 -13.88 -10.28 -26.72
C ARG A 699 -12.75 -9.64 -27.55
N PRO A 700 -13.05 -8.79 -28.54
CA PRO A 700 -12.03 -7.93 -29.16
C PRO A 700 -11.36 -6.96 -28.16
N PRO A 701 -10.08 -6.57 -28.37
CA PRO A 701 -9.20 -6.93 -29.47
C PRO A 701 -8.26 -8.10 -29.13
N ILE A 702 -8.68 -9.09 -28.32
CA ILE A 702 -7.88 -10.31 -28.07
C ILE A 702 -7.44 -10.93 -29.40
N PHE A 703 -6.22 -11.46 -29.46
CA PHE A 703 -5.73 -12.13 -30.67
C PHE A 703 -6.70 -13.23 -31.11
N GLY A 704 -7.15 -13.19 -32.36
CA GLY A 704 -8.06 -14.18 -32.92
C GLY A 704 -9.55 -13.95 -32.62
N SER A 705 -9.89 -12.91 -31.86
CA SER A 705 -11.28 -12.48 -31.67
C SER A 705 -11.91 -12.01 -33.00
N VAL A 706 -13.24 -12.01 -33.02
CA VAL A 706 -14.04 -11.50 -34.14
C VAL A 706 -14.92 -10.39 -33.63
N ASP A 707 -14.88 -9.25 -34.32
CA ASP A 707 -15.73 -8.12 -34.01
C ASP A 707 -17.19 -8.41 -34.36
N PRO A 708 -18.17 -8.23 -33.44
CA PRO A 708 -19.59 -8.33 -33.76
C PRO A 708 -20.03 -7.48 -34.96
N ARG A 709 -19.32 -6.38 -35.25
CA ARG A 709 -19.60 -5.49 -36.40
C ARG A 709 -19.28 -6.14 -37.75
N ASP A 710 -18.52 -7.23 -37.78
CA ASP A 710 -18.30 -8.04 -38.97
C ASP A 710 -19.55 -8.85 -39.38
N GLY A 711 -20.62 -8.81 -38.58
CA GLY A 711 -21.87 -9.53 -38.83
C GLY A 711 -21.82 -11.02 -38.50
N ILE A 712 -20.86 -11.45 -37.68
CA ILE A 712 -20.74 -12.84 -37.22
C ILE A 712 -21.56 -13.04 -35.93
N GLY A 713 -22.27 -14.17 -35.85
CA GLY A 713 -23.17 -14.47 -34.76
C GLY A 713 -24.60 -14.00 -35.04
N ILE A 714 -25.50 -14.27 -34.09
CA ILE A 714 -26.94 -14.01 -34.28
C ILE A 714 -27.32 -12.66 -33.71
N HIS A 715 -27.66 -11.73 -34.60
CA HIS A 715 -28.18 -10.42 -34.25
C HIS A 715 -29.68 -10.47 -33.93
N PHE A 716 -30.16 -9.42 -33.27
CA PHE A 716 -31.59 -9.27 -32.97
C PHE A 716 -32.40 -9.13 -34.27
N ASP A 717 -33.33 -10.05 -34.47
CA ASP A 717 -34.34 -10.02 -35.53
C ASP A 717 -35.56 -10.82 -35.07
N LEU A 718 -36.56 -10.12 -34.52
CA LEU A 718 -37.76 -10.76 -33.99
C LEU A 718 -38.56 -11.50 -35.08
N LYS A 719 -38.51 -11.05 -36.33
CA LYS A 719 -39.23 -11.70 -37.44
C LYS A 719 -38.56 -13.04 -37.76
N LEU A 720 -37.24 -13.05 -37.81
CA LEU A 720 -36.45 -14.26 -38.03
C LEU A 720 -36.55 -15.21 -36.84
N ALA A 721 -36.55 -14.69 -35.61
CA ALA A 721 -36.76 -15.47 -34.40
C ALA A 721 -38.09 -16.25 -34.43
N LYS A 722 -39.20 -15.56 -34.72
CA LYS A 722 -40.52 -16.19 -34.85
C LYS A 722 -40.58 -17.20 -35.99
N LYS A 723 -39.94 -16.90 -37.13
CA LYS A 723 -39.84 -17.81 -38.27
C LYS A 723 -39.12 -19.10 -37.89
N TRP A 724 -37.93 -19.02 -37.29
CA TRP A 724 -37.17 -20.20 -36.87
C TRP A 724 -37.88 -21.01 -35.80
N LEU A 725 -38.57 -20.35 -34.86
CA LEU A 725 -39.37 -21.03 -33.84
C LEU A 725 -40.56 -21.79 -34.45
N ALA A 726 -41.23 -21.20 -35.45
CA ALA A 726 -42.29 -21.86 -36.20
C ALA A 726 -41.77 -23.05 -37.04
N GLU A 727 -40.64 -22.90 -37.73
CA GLU A 727 -39.97 -23.98 -38.47
C GLU A 727 -39.50 -25.10 -37.54
N ALA A 728 -39.18 -24.78 -36.28
CA ALA A 728 -38.87 -25.76 -35.25
C ALA A 728 -40.10 -26.51 -34.68
N GLY A 729 -41.32 -26.17 -35.14
CA GLY A 729 -42.58 -26.81 -34.74
C GLY A 729 -43.37 -26.06 -33.66
N PHE A 730 -42.95 -24.84 -33.29
CA PHE A 730 -43.58 -24.05 -32.22
C PHE A 730 -44.06 -22.66 -32.71
N PRO A 731 -44.99 -22.59 -33.67
CA PRO A 731 -45.48 -21.31 -34.19
C PRO A 731 -46.11 -20.47 -33.07
N ASP A 732 -45.65 -19.22 -32.95
CA ASP A 732 -46.01 -18.29 -31.87
C ASP A 732 -45.81 -18.87 -30.45
N GLY A 733 -44.88 -19.81 -30.27
CA GLY A 733 -44.60 -20.48 -28.99
C GLY A 733 -45.63 -21.53 -28.59
N LYS A 734 -46.63 -21.84 -29.44
CA LYS A 734 -47.65 -22.85 -29.14
C LYS A 734 -47.00 -24.23 -28.99
N GLY A 735 -47.29 -24.89 -27.87
CA GLY A 735 -46.75 -26.21 -27.56
C GLY A 735 -45.29 -26.20 -27.07
N PHE A 736 -44.66 -25.04 -26.93
CA PHE A 736 -43.30 -24.94 -26.39
C PHE A 736 -43.32 -25.23 -24.88
N PRO A 737 -42.49 -26.17 -24.38
CA PRO A 737 -42.46 -26.50 -22.97
C PRO A 737 -41.85 -25.37 -22.13
N GLU A 738 -42.19 -25.31 -20.85
CA GLU A 738 -41.45 -24.45 -19.93
C GLU A 738 -39.98 -24.91 -19.85
N ILE A 739 -39.05 -23.97 -20.01
CA ILE A 739 -37.61 -24.24 -19.96
C ILE A 739 -36.99 -23.77 -18.65
N LYS A 740 -35.94 -24.45 -18.21
CA LYS A 740 -35.21 -24.15 -16.98
C LYS A 740 -33.90 -23.42 -17.28
N LEU A 741 -33.71 -22.25 -16.67
CA LEU A 741 -32.50 -21.43 -16.79
C LEU A 741 -31.73 -21.46 -15.47
N LEU A 742 -30.58 -22.12 -15.45
CA LEU A 742 -29.69 -22.21 -14.28
C LEU A 742 -28.77 -20.98 -14.21
N TYR A 743 -28.56 -20.42 -13.03
CA TYR A 743 -27.53 -19.40 -12.81
C TYR A 743 -26.93 -19.49 -11.41
N ASN A 744 -25.68 -19.06 -11.25
CA ASN A 744 -25.06 -18.94 -9.94
C ASN A 744 -25.67 -17.76 -9.16
N SER A 745 -26.02 -17.94 -7.89
CA SER A 745 -26.69 -16.92 -7.06
C SER A 745 -25.92 -15.59 -7.02
N SER A 746 -26.52 -14.53 -7.56
CA SER A 746 -26.00 -13.16 -7.50
C SER A 746 -27.09 -12.16 -7.92
N PRO A 747 -27.19 -10.97 -7.29
CA PRO A 747 -28.12 -9.92 -7.73
C PRO A 747 -27.95 -9.54 -9.21
N LYS A 748 -26.70 -9.48 -9.71
CA LYS A 748 -26.40 -9.19 -11.14
C LYS A 748 -27.04 -10.25 -12.04
N HIS A 749 -26.87 -11.51 -11.70
CA HIS A 749 -27.33 -12.62 -12.55
C HIS A 749 -28.84 -12.82 -12.48
N GLU A 750 -29.45 -12.61 -11.31
CA GLU A 750 -30.91 -12.65 -11.17
C GLU A 750 -31.58 -11.55 -12.02
N MET A 751 -31.03 -10.33 -11.99
CA MET A 751 -31.53 -9.22 -12.81
C MET A 751 -31.50 -9.55 -14.31
N VAL A 752 -30.37 -10.07 -14.80
CA VAL A 752 -30.24 -10.47 -16.22
C VAL A 752 -31.16 -11.66 -16.54
N ALA A 753 -31.25 -12.67 -15.68
CA ALA A 753 -32.11 -13.83 -15.88
C ALA A 753 -33.60 -13.45 -15.95
N LYS A 754 -34.06 -12.51 -15.11
CA LYS A 754 -35.42 -11.95 -15.15
C LYS A 754 -35.68 -11.16 -16.44
N ALA A 755 -34.70 -10.41 -16.92
CA ALA A 755 -34.80 -9.72 -18.21
C ALA A 755 -34.94 -10.71 -19.36
N ILE A 756 -34.12 -11.77 -19.40
CA ILE A 756 -34.22 -12.84 -20.40
C ILE A 756 -35.57 -13.57 -20.32
N GLN A 757 -36.03 -13.92 -19.11
CA GLN A 757 -37.36 -14.51 -18.89
C GLN A 757 -38.47 -13.62 -19.46
N THR A 758 -38.42 -12.31 -19.21
CA THR A 758 -39.42 -11.34 -19.70
C THR A 758 -39.37 -11.19 -21.21
N LEU A 759 -38.17 -11.06 -21.79
CA LEU A 759 -37.99 -10.88 -23.23
C LEU A 759 -38.46 -12.11 -24.02
N LEU A 760 -38.18 -13.32 -23.53
CA LEU A 760 -38.61 -14.56 -24.19
C LEU A 760 -40.12 -14.80 -24.08
N ASP A 761 -40.72 -14.44 -22.94
CA ASP A 761 -42.18 -14.50 -22.80
C ASP A 761 -42.87 -13.51 -23.74
N TYR A 762 -42.42 -12.26 -23.75
CA TYR A 762 -43.02 -11.22 -24.60
C TYR A 762 -42.82 -11.48 -26.10
N SER A 763 -41.62 -11.90 -26.50
CA SER A 763 -41.22 -11.98 -27.91
C SER A 763 -41.66 -13.28 -28.58
N LEU A 764 -41.62 -14.39 -27.83
CA LEU A 764 -41.79 -15.75 -28.35
C LEU A 764 -42.84 -16.59 -27.59
N ASN A 765 -43.49 -16.05 -26.54
CA ASN A 765 -44.39 -16.78 -25.65
C ASN A 765 -43.73 -17.98 -24.95
N ILE A 766 -42.42 -17.91 -24.69
CA ILE A 766 -41.66 -18.97 -24.02
C ILE A 766 -41.63 -18.71 -22.52
N LYS A 767 -42.14 -19.65 -21.73
CA LYS A 767 -42.04 -19.60 -20.26
C LYS A 767 -40.69 -20.13 -19.80
N VAL A 768 -40.01 -19.35 -18.95
CA VAL A 768 -38.70 -19.69 -18.39
C VAL A 768 -38.80 -19.76 -16.87
N ASN A 769 -38.36 -20.86 -16.28
CA ASN A 769 -38.17 -21.02 -14.84
C ASN A 769 -36.69 -20.76 -14.50
N ILE A 770 -36.41 -19.67 -13.80
CA ILE A 770 -35.04 -19.28 -13.41
C ILE A 770 -34.66 -19.95 -12.08
N ILE A 771 -33.49 -20.59 -12.03
CA ILE A 771 -33.06 -21.45 -10.92
C ILE A 771 -31.70 -20.97 -10.40
N PRO A 772 -31.67 -20.27 -9.25
CA PRO A 772 -30.42 -19.89 -8.59
C PRO A 772 -29.79 -21.10 -7.90
N LYS A 773 -28.46 -21.19 -7.97
CA LYS A 773 -27.66 -22.18 -7.26
C LYS A 773 -26.37 -21.59 -6.72
N GLU A 774 -25.91 -22.07 -5.58
CA GLU A 774 -24.56 -21.76 -5.09
C GLU A 774 -23.49 -22.31 -6.03
N TRP A 775 -22.31 -21.69 -6.06
CA TRP A 775 -21.29 -21.92 -7.10
C TRP A 775 -20.96 -23.39 -7.37
N SER A 776 -20.81 -24.22 -6.32
CA SER A 776 -20.52 -25.64 -6.46
C SER A 776 -21.69 -26.40 -7.11
N GLU A 777 -22.92 -26.15 -6.69
CA GLU A 777 -24.12 -26.78 -7.27
C GLU A 777 -24.40 -26.28 -8.68
N TYR A 778 -24.12 -25.00 -8.95
CA TYR A 778 -24.20 -24.41 -10.29
C TYR A 778 -23.22 -25.08 -11.24
N THR A 779 -21.95 -25.21 -10.83
CA THR A 779 -20.90 -25.82 -11.67
C THR A 779 -21.24 -27.28 -11.99
N GLU A 780 -21.73 -28.03 -11.00
CA GLU A 780 -22.19 -29.41 -11.23
C GLU A 780 -23.45 -29.46 -12.10
N GLY A 781 -24.39 -28.53 -11.91
CA GLY A 781 -25.61 -28.42 -12.69
C GLY A 781 -25.37 -28.04 -14.16
N MET A 782 -24.22 -27.47 -14.51
CA MET A 782 -23.87 -27.22 -15.91
C MET A 782 -23.35 -28.47 -16.63
N LYS A 783 -22.67 -29.38 -15.92
CA LYS A 783 -21.99 -30.52 -16.54
C LYS A 783 -22.99 -31.48 -17.19
N GLN A 784 -22.79 -31.70 -18.48
CA GLN A 784 -23.54 -32.67 -19.26
C GLN A 784 -23.01 -34.11 -19.04
N PRO A 785 -23.82 -35.16 -19.29
CA PRO A 785 -25.17 -35.14 -19.87
C PRO A 785 -26.33 -35.14 -18.84
N ASN A 786 -26.03 -35.19 -17.54
CA ASN A 786 -27.01 -35.54 -16.51
C ASN A 786 -27.80 -34.35 -15.94
N THR A 787 -27.82 -33.22 -16.64
CA THR A 787 -28.51 -32.00 -16.19
C THR A 787 -29.85 -31.81 -16.90
N ASN A 788 -30.87 -31.39 -16.14
CA ASN A 788 -32.20 -31.08 -16.66
C ASN A 788 -32.42 -29.57 -16.89
N TYR A 789 -31.36 -28.77 -16.83
CA TYR A 789 -31.40 -27.36 -17.19
C TYR A 789 -31.24 -27.20 -18.70
N HIS A 790 -32.10 -26.38 -19.31
CA HIS A 790 -32.14 -26.16 -20.75
C HIS A 790 -31.15 -25.07 -21.17
N MET A 791 -31.02 -24.05 -20.32
CA MET A 791 -30.08 -22.94 -20.47
C MET A 791 -29.33 -22.75 -19.16
N PHE A 792 -28.11 -22.24 -19.25
CA PHE A 792 -27.34 -21.86 -18.08
C PHE A 792 -26.60 -20.55 -18.34
N ARG A 793 -26.60 -19.66 -17.35
CA ARG A 793 -25.73 -18.49 -17.36
C ARG A 793 -24.30 -18.98 -17.55
N PHE A 794 -23.52 -18.29 -18.37
CA PHE A 794 -22.11 -18.56 -18.57
C PHE A 794 -21.34 -17.23 -18.57
N GLY A 795 -20.06 -17.29 -18.24
CA GLY A 795 -19.18 -16.14 -18.40
C GLY A 795 -17.73 -16.56 -18.25
N TRP A 796 -16.86 -15.88 -18.97
CA TRP A 796 -15.43 -16.13 -18.95
C TRP A 796 -14.67 -14.83 -19.03
N CYS A 797 -13.54 -14.74 -18.32
CA CYS A 797 -12.56 -13.68 -18.45
C CYS A 797 -11.25 -14.32 -18.94
N ASN A 798 -10.63 -13.78 -19.97
CA ASN A 798 -9.42 -14.39 -20.53
C ASN A 798 -8.26 -14.33 -19.53
N ASP A 799 -7.54 -15.44 -19.37
CA ASP A 799 -6.33 -15.52 -18.55
C ASP A 799 -5.08 -15.06 -19.31
N TYR A 800 -5.08 -15.23 -20.64
CA TYR A 800 -4.05 -14.77 -21.56
C TYR A 800 -4.68 -14.30 -22.87
N PRO A 801 -4.05 -13.35 -23.59
CA PRO A 801 -4.70 -12.65 -24.70
C PRO A 801 -4.67 -13.41 -26.03
N ASP A 802 -5.18 -14.63 -26.04
CA ASP A 802 -5.37 -15.42 -27.26
C ASP A 802 -6.72 -16.15 -27.21
N ALA A 803 -7.43 -16.18 -28.35
CA ALA A 803 -8.73 -16.84 -28.50
C ALA A 803 -8.69 -18.33 -28.14
N ASN A 804 -7.52 -18.98 -28.11
CA ASN A 804 -7.35 -20.34 -27.58
C ASN A 804 -7.90 -20.50 -26.15
N ASN A 805 -7.68 -19.52 -25.26
CA ASN A 805 -8.15 -19.60 -23.87
C ASN A 805 -9.68 -19.66 -23.78
N SER A 806 -10.38 -19.01 -24.71
CA SER A 806 -11.84 -19.06 -24.76
C SER A 806 -12.32 -20.26 -25.59
N LEU A 807 -11.95 -20.31 -26.87
CA LEU A 807 -12.52 -21.26 -27.84
C LEU A 807 -12.05 -22.70 -27.61
N ASN A 808 -10.75 -22.90 -27.44
CA ASN A 808 -10.21 -24.25 -27.29
C ASN A 808 -10.40 -24.77 -25.86
N GLU A 809 -10.02 -23.99 -24.85
CA GLU A 809 -10.04 -24.49 -23.48
C GLU A 809 -11.46 -24.68 -22.94
N LEU A 810 -12.43 -23.84 -23.31
CA LEU A 810 -13.79 -23.94 -22.78
C LEU A 810 -14.74 -24.74 -23.68
N PHE A 811 -14.55 -24.71 -25.00
CA PHE A 811 -15.55 -25.24 -25.94
C PHE A 811 -15.04 -26.35 -26.84
N ASN A 812 -13.74 -26.69 -26.86
CA ASN A 812 -13.31 -27.86 -27.61
C ASN A 812 -13.94 -29.13 -26.97
N PRO A 813 -14.66 -29.97 -27.72
CA PRO A 813 -15.20 -31.23 -27.21
C PRO A 813 -14.18 -32.17 -26.56
N LYS A 814 -12.89 -32.05 -26.92
CA LYS A 814 -11.79 -32.80 -26.29
C LYS A 814 -11.25 -32.18 -24.99
N SER A 815 -11.66 -30.95 -24.66
CA SER A 815 -11.24 -30.28 -23.43
C SER A 815 -11.99 -30.85 -22.23
N SER A 816 -11.28 -31.10 -21.13
CA SER A 816 -11.88 -31.47 -19.84
C SER A 816 -12.74 -30.36 -19.24
N ASN A 817 -12.59 -29.11 -19.71
CA ASN A 817 -13.33 -27.95 -19.25
C ASN A 817 -14.56 -27.64 -20.14
N ASN A 818 -14.88 -28.50 -21.11
CA ASN A 818 -16.12 -28.40 -21.90
C ASN A 818 -17.35 -28.74 -21.03
N ASN A 819 -17.72 -27.79 -20.17
CA ASN A 819 -18.85 -27.94 -19.26
C ASN A 819 -20.19 -27.92 -20.02
N ILE A 820 -20.24 -27.37 -21.24
CA ILE A 820 -21.47 -27.27 -22.03
C ILE A 820 -21.84 -28.57 -22.75
N GLY A 821 -20.89 -29.53 -22.86
CA GLY A 821 -21.11 -30.89 -23.36
C GLY A 821 -21.59 -31.00 -24.80
N TRP A 822 -21.45 -29.94 -25.59
CA TRP A 822 -21.72 -30.00 -27.02
C TRP A 822 -20.63 -30.77 -27.77
N GLU A 823 -20.97 -31.24 -28.96
CA GLU A 823 -20.07 -31.98 -29.84
C GLU A 823 -20.12 -31.37 -31.24
N ASN A 824 -18.95 -31.05 -31.79
CA ASN A 824 -18.80 -30.63 -33.18
C ASN A 824 -17.40 -31.00 -33.69
N LYS A 825 -17.35 -31.82 -34.75
CA LYS A 825 -16.08 -32.31 -35.30
C LYS A 825 -15.28 -31.19 -35.95
N GLU A 826 -15.92 -30.34 -36.75
CA GLU A 826 -15.24 -29.24 -37.44
C GLU A 826 -14.59 -28.27 -36.44
N PHE A 827 -15.31 -27.90 -35.37
CA PHE A 827 -14.77 -27.07 -34.30
C PHE A 827 -13.54 -27.71 -33.64
N THR A 828 -13.62 -29.02 -33.32
CA THR A 828 -12.46 -29.78 -32.78
C THR A 828 -11.26 -29.70 -33.73
N ASP A 829 -11.47 -29.99 -35.02
CA ASP A 829 -10.41 -30.00 -36.03
C ASP A 829 -9.78 -28.59 -36.20
N LEU A 830 -10.61 -27.53 -36.14
CA LEU A 830 -10.15 -26.15 -36.19
C LEU A 830 -9.29 -25.79 -34.97
N MET A 831 -9.71 -26.17 -33.76
CA MET A 831 -8.91 -25.90 -32.56
C MET A 831 -7.57 -26.65 -32.57
N GLU A 832 -7.54 -27.89 -33.04
CA GLU A 832 -6.30 -28.65 -33.21
C GLU A 832 -5.37 -28.04 -34.27
N ARG A 833 -5.94 -27.49 -35.36
CA ARG A 833 -5.18 -26.75 -36.36
C ARG A 833 -4.63 -25.45 -35.78
N ALA A 834 -5.45 -24.66 -35.10
CA ALA A 834 -5.05 -23.38 -34.53
C ALA A 834 -3.85 -23.51 -33.57
N GLN A 835 -3.81 -24.60 -32.78
CA GLN A 835 -2.68 -24.91 -31.91
C GLN A 835 -1.33 -25.07 -32.65
N LYS A 836 -1.35 -25.53 -33.91
CA LYS A 836 -0.16 -25.78 -34.75
C LYS A 836 0.16 -24.65 -35.73
N GLU A 837 -0.80 -23.77 -36.00
CA GLU A 837 -0.69 -22.73 -37.02
C GLU A 837 0.18 -21.56 -36.54
N THR A 838 1.38 -21.46 -37.10
CA THR A 838 2.36 -20.43 -36.76
C THR A 838 2.17 -19.13 -37.55
N ILE A 839 1.38 -19.16 -38.64
CA ILE A 839 1.04 -17.96 -39.42
C ILE A 839 -0.14 -17.24 -38.75
N PRO A 840 0.05 -16.01 -38.20
CA PRO A 840 -0.99 -15.36 -37.41
C PRO A 840 -2.33 -15.17 -38.14
N GLU A 841 -2.30 -14.80 -39.42
CA GLU A 841 -3.50 -14.56 -40.21
C GLU A 841 -4.32 -15.82 -40.50
N ASP A 842 -3.67 -16.96 -40.70
CA ASP A 842 -4.37 -18.23 -40.89
C ASP A 842 -4.93 -18.78 -39.57
N ARG A 843 -4.26 -18.48 -38.45
CA ARG A 843 -4.78 -18.76 -37.11
C ARG A 843 -6.03 -17.92 -36.81
N LYS A 844 -6.02 -16.62 -37.12
CA LYS A 844 -7.19 -15.74 -37.01
C LYS A 844 -8.38 -16.23 -37.85
N LYS A 845 -8.15 -16.68 -39.10
CA LYS A 845 -9.22 -17.29 -39.93
C LYS A 845 -9.82 -18.54 -39.29
N THR A 846 -8.97 -19.37 -38.68
CA THR A 846 -9.39 -20.59 -37.99
C THR A 846 -10.29 -20.27 -36.79
N TYR A 847 -9.92 -19.29 -35.96
CA TYR A 847 -10.76 -18.82 -34.86
C TYR A 847 -12.06 -18.18 -35.34
N LYS A 848 -12.03 -17.39 -36.42
CA LYS A 848 -13.24 -16.81 -37.01
C LYS A 848 -14.26 -17.86 -37.43
N ARG A 849 -13.82 -18.95 -38.05
CA ARG A 849 -14.70 -20.08 -38.41
C ARG A 849 -15.26 -20.77 -37.16
N ALA A 850 -14.45 -20.90 -36.11
CA ALA A 850 -14.89 -21.51 -34.85
C ALA A 850 -15.98 -20.66 -34.15
N GLU A 851 -15.84 -19.34 -34.11
CA GLU A 851 -16.87 -18.41 -33.61
C GLU A 851 -18.18 -18.54 -34.41
N GLN A 852 -18.11 -18.61 -35.74
CA GLN A 852 -19.29 -18.84 -36.59
C GLN A 852 -20.03 -20.13 -36.20
N ILE A 853 -19.30 -21.23 -36.03
CA ILE A 853 -19.91 -22.51 -35.62
C ILE A 853 -20.58 -22.36 -34.25
N LEU A 854 -19.84 -21.82 -33.26
CA LEU A 854 -20.25 -21.74 -31.87
C LEU A 854 -21.48 -20.84 -31.66
N CYS A 855 -21.47 -19.65 -32.26
CA CYS A 855 -22.43 -18.58 -31.97
C CYS A 855 -23.49 -18.37 -33.06
N GLU A 856 -23.34 -18.96 -34.25
CA GLU A 856 -24.23 -18.73 -35.40
C GLU A 856 -24.81 -20.03 -35.98
N GLU A 857 -23.97 -20.96 -36.41
CA GLU A 857 -24.44 -22.15 -37.13
C GLU A 857 -25.09 -23.16 -36.19
N VAL A 858 -24.35 -23.54 -35.14
CA VAL A 858 -24.85 -24.43 -34.08
C VAL A 858 -25.49 -23.60 -32.97
N CYS A 859 -25.04 -22.36 -32.73
CA CYS A 859 -25.56 -21.50 -31.66
C CYS A 859 -25.60 -22.26 -30.32
N ALA A 860 -24.49 -22.91 -29.95
CA ALA A 860 -24.37 -23.58 -28.65
C ALA A 860 -24.19 -22.57 -27.51
N MET A 861 -23.76 -21.35 -27.85
CA MET A 861 -23.62 -20.22 -26.95
C MET A 861 -24.39 -19.01 -27.49
N MET A 862 -25.07 -18.29 -26.59
CA MET A 862 -25.69 -16.99 -26.82
C MET A 862 -24.91 -15.94 -26.03
N PRO A 863 -23.85 -15.34 -26.60
CA PRO A 863 -23.24 -14.14 -26.03
C PRO A 863 -24.31 -13.04 -25.91
N LEU A 864 -24.27 -12.29 -24.82
CA LEU A 864 -25.15 -11.16 -24.58
C LEU A 864 -24.39 -9.85 -24.67
N PHE A 865 -23.33 -9.71 -23.88
CA PHE A 865 -22.51 -8.52 -23.85
C PHE A 865 -21.08 -8.82 -23.41
N PHE A 866 -20.16 -8.02 -23.91
CA PHE A 866 -18.82 -7.89 -23.41
C PHE A 866 -18.77 -6.91 -22.25
N GLU A 867 -18.02 -7.26 -21.22
CA GLU A 867 -17.86 -6.38 -20.08
C GLU A 867 -16.89 -5.24 -20.40
N VAL A 868 -17.08 -4.12 -19.73
CA VAL A 868 -16.25 -2.92 -19.85
C VAL A 868 -15.90 -2.40 -18.47
N HIS A 869 -14.71 -1.82 -18.37
CA HIS A 869 -14.30 -1.06 -17.22
C HIS A 869 -14.41 0.43 -17.50
N ASN A 870 -14.79 1.18 -16.48
CA ASN A 870 -14.67 2.63 -16.50
C ASN A 870 -13.46 3.03 -15.67
N PHE A 871 -12.63 3.89 -16.24
CA PHE A 871 -11.56 4.58 -15.54
C PHE A 871 -11.81 6.08 -15.58
N LEU A 872 -11.47 6.78 -14.51
CA LEU A 872 -11.23 8.21 -14.54
C LEU A 872 -9.73 8.42 -14.56
N VAL A 873 -9.20 9.14 -15.54
CA VAL A 873 -7.77 9.40 -15.73
C VAL A 873 -7.57 10.90 -15.90
N LYS A 874 -6.82 11.51 -14.97
CA LYS A 874 -6.62 12.95 -14.98
C LYS A 874 -5.98 13.39 -16.28
N SER A 875 -6.45 14.51 -16.83
CA SER A 875 -5.94 15.09 -18.08
C SER A 875 -4.42 15.32 -18.10
N ARG A 876 -3.79 15.49 -16.94
CA ARG A 876 -2.32 15.60 -16.78
C ARG A 876 -1.56 14.32 -17.11
N VAL A 877 -2.19 13.15 -17.00
CA VAL A 877 -1.57 11.84 -17.27
C VAL A 877 -1.63 11.58 -18.77
N LYS A 878 -0.48 11.60 -19.43
CA LYS A 878 -0.34 11.25 -20.84
C LYS A 878 0.30 9.88 -21.01
N GLY A 879 0.14 9.31 -22.20
CA GLY A 879 0.62 7.95 -22.51
C GLY A 879 -0.23 6.85 -21.89
N TRP A 880 -1.30 7.18 -21.15
CA TRP A 880 -2.19 6.20 -20.55
C TRP A 880 -2.96 5.41 -21.61
N TYR A 881 -3.03 4.11 -21.40
CA TYR A 881 -3.92 3.17 -22.06
C TYR A 881 -4.26 2.06 -21.07
N ASN A 882 -5.31 1.29 -21.35
CA ASN A 882 -5.65 0.12 -20.55
C ASN A 882 -5.05 -1.15 -21.14
N LEU A 883 -4.18 -1.82 -20.39
CA LEU A 883 -3.81 -3.21 -20.62
C LEU A 883 -4.63 -4.12 -19.70
N ALA A 884 -5.66 -4.76 -20.25
CA ALA A 884 -6.61 -5.56 -19.48
C ALA A 884 -6.02 -6.87 -18.94
N LEU A 885 -4.86 -7.31 -19.47
CA LEU A 885 -4.12 -8.50 -19.06
C LEU A 885 -2.63 -8.19 -19.01
N GLY A 886 -1.90 -8.81 -18.07
CA GLY A 886 -0.45 -8.63 -17.93
C GLY A 886 -0.02 -7.54 -16.96
N GLY A 887 -0.85 -6.51 -16.75
CA GLY A 887 -0.55 -5.33 -15.91
C GLY A 887 -0.37 -4.06 -16.75
N GLN A 888 -0.49 -2.87 -16.18
CA GLN A 888 -0.36 -1.61 -16.92
C GLN A 888 1.11 -1.27 -17.16
N HIS A 889 1.45 -0.56 -18.24
CA HIS A 889 2.83 -0.09 -18.48
C HIS A 889 3.00 1.35 -18.01
N ILE A 890 3.14 1.55 -16.69
CA ILE A 890 3.34 2.90 -16.12
C ILE A 890 4.63 3.55 -16.65
N ARG A 891 5.60 2.73 -17.10
CA ARG A 891 6.82 3.17 -17.80
C ARG A 891 6.56 4.05 -19.02
N ASP A 892 5.39 3.91 -19.67
CA ASP A 892 5.02 4.67 -20.86
C ASP A 892 4.24 5.95 -20.54
N TRP A 893 3.89 6.16 -19.28
CA TRP A 893 3.12 7.31 -18.83
C TRP A 893 4.04 8.48 -18.48
N TYR A 894 3.53 9.69 -18.65
CA TYR A 894 4.24 10.92 -18.32
C TYR A 894 3.27 12.07 -18.00
N PHE A 895 3.80 13.15 -17.43
CA PHE A 895 3.07 14.42 -17.26
C PHE A 895 3.55 15.40 -18.34
N GLU A 896 2.63 16.17 -18.94
CA GLU A 896 3.00 17.30 -19.80
C GLU A 896 3.66 18.41 -18.96
N GLU A 897 4.75 18.99 -19.47
CA GLU A 897 5.48 20.12 -18.86
C GLU A 897 4.68 21.43 -18.86
#